data_AF-A0A673FQB1-F1
#
_entry.id   AF-A0A673FQB1-F1
#
_cell.length_a   1.000
_cell.length_b   1.000
_cell.length_c   1.000
_cell.angle_alpha   90.00
_cell.angle_beta   90.00
_cell.angle_gamma   90.00
#
_symmetry.space_group_name_H-M   'P 1'
#
loop_
_entity.id
_entity.type
_entity.pdbx_description
1 polymer ?
#
loop_
_entity_poly.entity_id
_entity_poly.type
_entity_poly.pdbx_seq_one_letter_code
_entity_poly.pdbx_strand_id
1 'polypeptide(L)'
;MAPFLKRVSTSSSITRACSGLTSVGMTPLKRGGRFCNLSLQSAGPILRHLVEVSTLPKNLLREPASRGWPLVLLEEPVRCPEADDRQGTTDLTAVEPSLEGASSPVPYRCRAAAGNFMLDVYDLLSFDNPDGGVWKQGFDISYQDNEWDNEPLQVFVVPHSHNDPGWLKTFDDYYRDQTQHILNNMVVKLHEDSRRKMIWSEISYFSKWWDNIDEQKRDAVRRLIESGQLEVATGGWVMPDEASTHYSALIDQLVEGHQWLERNLGVKPKTGWAVDPFGHTPTQAYLLRQAGLSNMLIQRVHYTVKKHFASQKTLEFFWRQNWDQDSSSDILCHMMPFYSYDVPHTCGPDPKICCQYDFKRLPGGRISCPWRIPPQAITDNNVQERAQTLLDQYRKKSKLFRTNVLLVPLGDDFRYTEAVEWDQQFDNYQKLFDYMNSHPELHVQAQFGTISDYFEALRKSTGMDPVGINVGQLALPVLSGDFFTYADRDDHYWSGYFTSRPFYKRLDRVLESHLRAAEVLYSLTLANIQKYGQPNDYPSVDNYKLLTEARRNLGLFQHHDAITGTGKDWVVVDYGTRLFHSILNVKRVIVSSAHWLVLKDKQTYFHDPSNPFLQMDDVQPSQDALPRKIIFEVHEKPRLLVVYNPTEQARMSMVTVYVTTPKVRVLNALGHVVRAQVSAVWNDASHAAADVFQLSFVAQAAPLGLSVYQLMEGMEPRTEAAKYMFLQDGRQISVSELEHFRQFYQQDAAPVHIENPHLKLSISTATGLLEKMRLKEDDSEDLVKVEFVLYGTTSNKDKSGAYLFLPDKEATILLNECVQPRKTMAKLPLQANFYPMTSMVYLQDSSGRLSLLTAQSLGAASLKSGQLEVIMDRRLNQDDNRGLGQGVLDNKITANSFRLLLEKRSSADENEETAPYSYPSILSHMSYMYLNHPLISMAVNQRSDNPSLTPYSPLSASFPCDMHLVNLRAIQSKEEGGGPSEQAALILHRKGFDCGFSNRNTGLLCTTTRGKIHLEKLLTDLKVKSITPVSLSLMHTHNSDADPQEISLKPMEIRTYRLQLS
;
A
#
# COMPACT_ATOMS: atom_id res chain seq x y z
N MET A 1 -34.96 -11.76 17.53
CA MET A 1 -35.82 -12.06 18.70
C MET A 1 -34.94 -12.38 19.89
N ALA A 2 -35.47 -12.23 21.10
CA ALA A 2 -34.94 -12.74 22.37
C ALA A 2 -36.15 -13.28 23.19
N PRO A 3 -35.98 -13.92 24.36
CA PRO A 3 -34.75 -14.37 25.04
C PRO A 3 -34.79 -15.87 25.40
N PHE A 4 -33.77 -16.38 26.13
CA PHE A 4 -33.98 -17.45 27.11
C PHE A 4 -33.03 -17.33 28.31
N LEU A 5 -33.48 -17.78 29.50
CA LEU A 5 -32.81 -17.55 30.79
C LEU A 5 -33.08 -18.69 31.78
N LYS A 6 -32.01 -19.26 32.37
CA LYS A 6 -31.93 -19.99 33.67
C LYS A 6 -30.47 -20.45 33.87
N ARG A 7 -29.72 -19.99 34.88
CA ARG A 7 -29.78 -20.27 36.34
C ARG A 7 -29.25 -21.64 36.76
N VAL A 8 -28.02 -21.65 37.29
CA VAL A 8 -27.63 -22.36 38.54
C VAL A 8 -26.86 -21.34 39.39
N SER A 9 -26.72 -21.55 40.70
CA SER A 9 -26.30 -20.53 41.67
C SER A 9 -25.58 -21.09 42.89
N THR A 10 -24.61 -20.35 43.45
CA THR A 10 -24.34 -20.32 44.90
C THR A 10 -23.54 -19.07 45.33
N SER A 11 -24.05 -18.40 46.38
CA SER A 11 -23.36 -17.65 47.46
C SER A 11 -21.89 -17.15 47.30
N SER A 12 -21.52 -15.96 47.77
CA SER A 12 -22.00 -15.32 49.02
C SER A 12 -21.96 -13.78 49.06
N SER A 13 -22.85 -13.24 49.91
CA SER A 13 -22.92 -11.93 50.58
C SER A 13 -21.59 -11.17 50.78
N ILE A 14 -21.55 -9.82 50.85
CA ILE A 14 -22.27 -8.97 51.84
C ILE A 14 -22.72 -7.59 51.31
N THR A 15 -23.86 -7.15 51.85
CA THR A 15 -24.62 -5.88 51.76
C THR A 15 -23.84 -4.60 52.22
N ARG A 16 -24.29 -3.33 52.05
CA ARG A 16 -25.59 -2.69 51.74
C ARG A 16 -25.45 -1.17 51.43
N ALA A 17 -26.42 -0.58 50.69
CA ALA A 17 -26.94 0.81 50.84
C ALA A 17 -25.98 2.02 50.61
N CYS A 18 -26.40 3.26 50.26
CA CYS A 18 -27.68 3.88 49.85
C CYS A 18 -27.34 5.19 49.06
N SER A 19 -27.83 5.45 47.83
CA SER A 19 -29.12 6.07 47.41
C SER A 19 -29.24 7.62 47.52
N GLY A 20 -29.51 8.29 46.39
CA GLY A 20 -29.85 9.73 46.25
C GLY A 20 -29.24 10.32 44.96
N LEU A 21 -29.96 10.86 43.95
CA LEU A 21 -30.85 12.05 43.90
C LEU A 21 -30.07 13.38 44.08
N THR A 22 -30.16 14.42 43.22
CA THR A 22 -31.05 14.69 42.05
C THR A 22 -30.36 15.62 41.01
N SER A 23 -31.10 16.09 39.99
CA SER A 23 -30.63 16.80 38.78
C SER A 23 -30.83 18.35 38.78
N VAL A 24 -30.49 18.99 37.64
CA VAL A 24 -30.86 20.35 37.14
C VAL A 24 -29.87 21.51 37.41
N GLY A 25 -29.60 22.34 36.37
CA GLY A 25 -29.07 23.71 36.52
C GLY A 25 -28.13 24.22 35.40
N MET A 26 -28.62 25.05 34.48
CA MET A 26 -27.83 25.60 33.35
C MET A 26 -27.01 26.86 33.73
N THR A 27 -25.76 26.94 33.23
CA THR A 27 -25.00 28.08 32.61
C THR A 27 -25.28 29.57 32.99
N PRO A 28 -24.37 30.54 32.66
CA PRO A 28 -22.89 30.56 32.78
C PRO A 28 -22.33 31.93 33.28
N LEU A 29 -21.10 32.05 33.81
CA LEU A 29 -20.37 33.34 33.86
C LEU A 29 -18.84 33.24 34.08
N LYS A 30 -18.16 34.38 33.98
CA LYS A 30 -16.72 34.54 33.62
C LYS A 30 -15.72 34.45 34.78
N ARG A 31 -14.51 33.95 34.44
CA ARG A 31 -13.17 34.31 34.97
C ARG A 31 -12.99 34.54 36.48
N GLY A 32 -12.36 33.58 37.16
CA GLY A 32 -11.64 33.76 38.42
C GLY A 32 -10.75 32.54 38.68
N GLY A 33 -9.43 32.71 38.78
CA GLY A 33 -8.49 31.58 38.78
C GLY A 33 -8.09 31.08 40.17
N ARG A 34 -7.90 29.76 40.28
CA ARG A 34 -6.96 29.08 41.20
C ARG A 34 -6.70 27.67 40.67
N PHE A 35 -5.44 27.28 40.52
CA PHE A 35 -5.07 25.91 40.21
C PHE A 35 -5.30 25.02 41.44
N CYS A 36 -5.90 23.85 41.26
CA CYS A 36 -5.85 22.75 42.21
C CYS A 36 -5.15 21.57 41.53
N ASN A 37 -4.15 20.98 42.20
CA ASN A 37 -3.45 19.82 41.68
C ASN A 37 -4.36 18.59 41.70
N LEU A 38 -4.43 17.88 40.57
CA LEU A 38 -4.89 16.49 40.51
C LEU A 38 -3.72 15.63 40.00
N SER A 39 -3.42 14.56 40.73
CA SER A 39 -2.21 13.77 40.55
C SER A 39 -2.35 12.71 39.46
N LEU A 40 -1.66 12.92 38.33
CA LEU A 40 -1.41 11.88 37.33
C LEU A 40 -0.27 10.96 37.81
N GLN A 41 -0.62 9.86 38.48
CA GLN A 41 0.31 8.78 38.83
C GLN A 41 0.15 7.58 37.88
N SER A 42 0.67 7.68 36.65
CA SER A 42 1.03 6.50 35.80
C SER A 42 1.70 6.92 34.48
N ALA A 43 2.85 7.60 34.54
CA ALA A 43 3.68 7.87 33.35
C ALA A 43 5.18 7.89 33.72
N GLY A 44 5.98 7.04 33.09
CA GLY A 44 7.43 6.93 33.33
C GLY A 44 8.24 8.10 32.73
N PRO A 45 9.40 8.47 33.31
CA PRO A 45 10.12 9.67 32.93
C PRO A 45 11.14 9.44 31.80
N ILE A 46 10.73 9.65 30.54
CA ILE A 46 11.67 9.71 29.38
C ILE A 46 11.71 11.12 28.74
N LEU A 47 10.77 12.01 29.08
CA LEU A 47 10.59 13.34 28.46
C LEU A 47 11.12 14.53 29.30
N ARG A 48 12.26 14.37 30.00
CA ARG A 48 12.86 15.44 30.86
C ARG A 48 14.39 15.50 30.90
N HIS A 49 15.07 15.48 29.76
CA HIS A 49 16.41 16.08 29.60
C HIS A 49 16.70 16.34 28.11
N LEU A 50 16.38 17.54 27.59
CA LEU A 50 16.95 18.10 26.34
C LEU A 50 16.53 19.57 26.12
N VAL A 51 16.62 20.41 27.16
CA VAL A 51 16.46 21.88 27.06
C VAL A 51 17.47 22.56 27.99
N GLU A 52 18.64 22.91 27.45
CA GLU A 52 19.51 24.06 27.81
C GLU A 52 20.91 23.86 27.23
N VAL A 53 21.33 24.77 26.33
CA VAL A 53 22.64 25.44 26.29
C VAL A 53 22.46 26.61 25.31
N SER A 54 22.95 27.79 25.66
CA SER A 54 22.81 29.02 24.87
C SER A 54 24.14 29.69 24.59
N THR A 55 24.30 30.18 23.36
CA THR A 55 25.18 31.31 22.94
C THR A 55 26.67 31.27 23.30
N LEU A 56 27.54 31.39 22.28
CA LEU A 56 28.78 32.19 22.23
C LEU A 56 29.23 32.30 20.73
N PRO A 57 30.25 33.10 20.33
CA PRO A 57 30.16 33.87 19.08
C PRO A 57 30.86 33.26 17.83
N LYS A 58 30.49 33.82 16.67
CA LYS A 58 31.11 33.58 15.36
C LYS A 58 32.56 34.08 15.31
N ASN A 59 33.46 33.32 14.67
CA ASN A 59 34.40 33.87 13.68
C ASN A 59 35.09 32.80 12.82
N LEU A 60 35.31 33.15 11.55
CA LEU A 60 36.31 32.64 10.57
C LEU A 60 36.82 31.18 10.66
N LEU A 61 36.44 30.38 9.66
CA LEU A 61 37.34 29.48 8.92
C LEU A 61 36.86 29.38 7.45
N ARG A 62 37.71 28.92 6.52
CA ARG A 62 37.42 28.76 5.08
C ARG A 62 37.63 27.30 4.64
N GLU A 63 36.80 26.88 3.69
CA GLU A 63 37.00 25.70 2.80
C GLU A 63 37.07 24.32 3.49
N PRO A 64 36.95 23.19 2.75
CA PRO A 64 36.70 23.04 1.30
C PRO A 64 35.26 22.56 0.97
N ALA A 65 34.99 22.30 -0.32
CA ALA A 65 33.69 21.82 -0.79
C ALA A 65 33.38 20.37 -0.35
N SER A 66 32.24 20.18 0.33
CA SER A 66 31.70 18.88 0.71
C SER A 66 30.90 18.26 -0.44
N ARG A 67 31.10 16.96 -0.71
CA ARG A 67 30.32 16.18 -1.68
C ARG A 67 28.92 15.87 -1.12
N GLY A 68 27.91 15.94 -1.96
CA GLY A 68 26.51 15.72 -1.58
C GLY A 68 26.00 14.34 -1.98
N TRP A 69 25.14 13.75 -1.13
CA TRP A 69 24.46 12.48 -1.41
C TRP A 69 22.96 12.74 -1.67
N PRO A 70 22.38 12.29 -2.80
CA PRO A 70 21.05 12.69 -3.29
C PRO A 70 19.97 11.56 -3.28
N LEU A 71 18.68 11.87 -3.06
CA LEU A 71 17.57 10.95 -2.67
C LEU A 71 16.66 10.36 -3.78
N VAL A 72 16.22 9.11 -3.57
CA VAL A 72 15.70 8.22 -4.62
C VAL A 72 14.45 7.40 -4.23
N LEU A 73 13.43 7.34 -5.14
CA LEU A 73 12.21 6.51 -5.03
C LEU A 73 11.81 5.77 -6.34
N LEU A 74 12.76 5.07 -6.99
CA LEU A 74 12.63 3.93 -7.93
C LEU A 74 11.87 4.00 -9.30
N GLU A 75 12.46 3.25 -10.24
CA GLU A 75 11.96 2.35 -11.33
C GLU A 75 12.31 2.68 -12.82
N GLU A 76 13.46 2.18 -13.33
CA GLU A 76 13.76 1.73 -14.74
C GLU A 76 15.16 1.04 -14.83
N PRO A 77 15.48 0.22 -15.88
CA PRO A 77 16.74 -0.53 -15.95
C PRO A 77 18.00 0.21 -16.38
N VAL A 78 19.06 -0.06 -15.64
CA VAL A 78 20.38 -0.33 -16.25
C VAL A 78 20.25 -1.59 -17.12
N ARG A 79 20.70 -1.53 -18.38
CA ARG A 79 20.95 -2.76 -19.15
C ARG A 79 22.18 -3.45 -18.56
N CYS A 80 21.98 -4.33 -17.59
CA CYS A 80 22.94 -5.36 -17.24
C CYS A 80 23.45 -6.02 -18.54
N PRO A 81 24.75 -5.92 -18.89
CA PRO A 81 25.24 -6.56 -20.10
C PRO A 81 25.01 -8.07 -20.00
N GLU A 82 24.72 -8.71 -21.14
CA GLU A 82 24.33 -10.13 -21.19
C GLU A 82 25.51 -11.11 -21.01
N ALA A 83 26.34 -10.87 -19.99
CA ALA A 83 27.48 -11.68 -19.64
C ALA A 83 27.08 -13.16 -19.43
N ASP A 84 27.87 -14.06 -20.02
CA ASP A 84 27.73 -15.50 -19.82
C ASP A 84 28.43 -15.89 -18.52
N ASP A 85 27.66 -16.22 -17.49
CA ASP A 85 28.16 -16.50 -16.13
C ASP A 85 28.70 -17.94 -16.04
N ARG A 86 29.63 -18.25 -16.96
CA ARG A 86 30.23 -19.57 -17.22
C ARG A 86 31.75 -19.49 -17.32
N GLN A 87 32.42 -19.08 -16.25
CA GLN A 87 33.87 -19.35 -16.09
C GLN A 87 34.13 -20.16 -14.83
N GLY A 88 34.22 -21.48 -15.02
CA GLY A 88 34.34 -22.47 -13.94
C GLY A 88 35.17 -23.72 -14.26
N THR A 89 35.85 -23.77 -15.41
CA THR A 89 36.87 -24.79 -15.73
C THR A 89 37.91 -24.24 -16.71
N THR A 90 39.16 -24.65 -16.53
CA THR A 90 40.29 -24.38 -17.43
C THR A 90 40.21 -25.20 -18.72
N ASP A 91 40.60 -24.62 -19.86
CA ASP A 91 41.75 -25.16 -20.59
C ASP A 91 42.40 -24.12 -21.55
N LEU A 92 43.61 -24.43 -22.04
CA LEU A 92 44.40 -23.60 -22.95
C LEU A 92 44.34 -24.10 -24.39
N THR A 93 43.95 -23.25 -25.35
CA THR A 93 44.55 -23.24 -26.71
C THR A 93 44.17 -21.97 -27.46
N ALA A 94 45.06 -21.47 -28.32
CA ALA A 94 44.85 -20.27 -29.13
C ALA A 94 44.63 -20.62 -30.60
N VAL A 95 43.62 -20.01 -31.23
CA VAL A 95 43.38 -20.02 -32.68
C VAL A 95 42.82 -18.65 -33.08
N GLU A 96 43.57 -17.88 -33.85
CA GLU A 96 43.03 -16.75 -34.63
C GLU A 96 42.30 -17.29 -35.87
N PRO A 97 41.33 -16.55 -36.42
CA PRO A 97 41.62 -15.99 -37.74
C PRO A 97 41.02 -14.60 -38.06
N SER A 98 41.82 -13.83 -38.82
CA SER A 98 41.42 -12.86 -39.87
C SER A 98 40.33 -11.81 -39.59
N LEU A 99 40.76 -10.55 -39.54
CA LEU A 99 39.95 -9.38 -39.90
C LEU A 99 39.74 -9.30 -41.41
N GLU A 100 38.50 -9.07 -41.87
CA GLU A 100 38.20 -8.29 -43.09
C GLU A 100 36.72 -7.85 -43.10
N GLY A 101 36.38 -6.78 -43.84
CA GLY A 101 34.97 -6.36 -44.05
C GLY A 101 34.43 -5.18 -43.23
N ALA A 102 35.28 -4.24 -42.78
CA ALA A 102 34.80 -3.02 -42.12
C ALA A 102 34.04 -2.09 -43.10
N SER A 103 32.70 -2.06 -42.98
CA SER A 103 31.86 -1.02 -43.58
C SER A 103 31.38 -0.06 -42.48
N SER A 104 31.44 1.25 -42.74
CA SER A 104 31.27 2.27 -41.71
C SER A 104 29.86 2.27 -41.11
N PRO A 105 29.70 2.07 -39.79
CA PRO A 105 28.41 2.23 -39.14
C PRO A 105 28.00 3.71 -39.19
N VAL A 106 26.94 4.02 -39.94
CA VAL A 106 26.28 5.32 -39.88
C VAL A 106 25.84 5.57 -38.44
N PRO A 107 26.13 6.73 -37.82
CA PRO A 107 25.79 6.97 -36.42
C PRO A 107 24.28 7.05 -36.26
N TYR A 108 23.68 5.96 -35.80
CA TYR A 108 22.30 5.92 -35.32
C TYR A 108 22.21 6.83 -34.08
N ARG A 109 21.90 8.11 -34.30
CA ARG A 109 21.44 9.02 -33.27
C ARG A 109 20.19 8.40 -32.64
N CYS A 110 20.32 7.89 -31.43
CA CYS A 110 19.19 7.59 -30.57
C CYS A 110 18.44 8.91 -30.29
N ARG A 111 17.43 9.21 -31.11
CA ARG A 111 16.38 10.13 -30.70
C ARG A 111 15.66 9.47 -29.53
N ALA A 112 15.67 10.09 -28.36
CA ALA A 112 14.66 9.79 -27.36
C ALA A 112 13.28 9.90 -28.01
N ALA A 113 12.40 8.93 -27.76
CA ALA A 113 11.00 9.08 -28.12
C ALA A 113 10.42 10.24 -27.28
N ALA A 114 9.63 11.11 -27.90
CA ALA A 114 9.12 12.33 -27.27
C ALA A 114 7.94 12.02 -26.33
N GLY A 115 8.21 11.33 -25.22
CA GLY A 115 7.34 11.29 -24.05
C GLY A 115 7.66 12.48 -23.14
N ASN A 116 6.62 13.06 -22.51
CA ASN A 116 6.82 14.05 -21.46
C ASN A 116 6.94 13.31 -20.11
N PHE A 117 7.96 13.62 -19.30
CA PHE A 117 7.98 13.15 -17.92
C PHE A 117 7.36 14.20 -17.00
N MET A 118 6.62 13.76 -15.98
CA MET A 118 6.01 14.66 -14.99
C MET A 118 7.04 15.51 -14.23
N LEU A 119 8.28 15.02 -14.10
CA LEU A 119 9.39 15.79 -13.56
C LEU A 119 9.74 17.02 -14.42
N ASP A 120 9.83 16.86 -15.74
CA ASP A 120 10.12 17.96 -16.67
C ASP A 120 9.02 19.02 -16.58
N VAL A 121 7.76 18.58 -16.47
CA VAL A 121 6.62 19.47 -16.24
C VAL A 121 6.77 20.20 -14.90
N TYR A 122 7.09 19.49 -13.81
CA TYR A 122 7.36 20.12 -12.52
C TYR A 122 8.50 21.14 -12.58
N ASP A 123 9.57 20.90 -13.34
CA ASP A 123 10.65 21.87 -13.54
C ASP A 123 10.19 23.13 -14.29
N LEU A 124 9.32 22.98 -15.29
CA LEU A 124 8.71 24.10 -16.05
C LEU A 124 7.71 24.92 -15.23
N LEU A 125 7.04 24.35 -14.22
CA LEU A 125 5.98 25.04 -13.47
C LEU A 125 6.52 26.08 -12.47
N SER A 126 5.88 27.24 -12.43
CA SER A 126 6.11 28.32 -11.47
C SER A 126 5.45 28.10 -10.10
N PHE A 127 4.41 27.26 -10.05
CA PHE A 127 3.61 26.96 -8.84
C PHE A 127 2.95 28.18 -8.14
N ASP A 128 2.76 29.27 -8.88
CA ASP A 128 1.95 30.39 -8.45
C ASP A 128 0.45 30.06 -8.42
N ASN A 129 -0.29 30.72 -7.51
CA ASN A 129 -1.74 30.58 -7.36
C ASN A 129 -2.47 31.93 -7.61
N PRO A 130 -2.37 32.55 -8.80
CA PRO A 130 -3.10 33.76 -9.13
C PRO A 130 -4.59 33.44 -9.36
N ASP A 131 -5.47 34.32 -8.91
CA ASP A 131 -6.93 34.15 -9.03
C ASP A 131 -7.36 34.12 -10.51
N GLY A 132 -7.76 32.94 -10.99
CA GLY A 132 -8.25 32.69 -12.34
C GLY A 132 -9.67 33.18 -12.64
N GLY A 133 -10.31 33.93 -11.74
CA GLY A 133 -11.66 34.47 -11.91
C GLY A 133 -12.73 33.55 -11.32
N VAL A 134 -13.67 33.05 -12.13
CA VAL A 134 -14.69 32.10 -11.66
C VAL A 134 -14.08 30.72 -11.40
N TRP A 135 -13.23 30.25 -12.32
CA TRP A 135 -12.36 29.10 -12.09
C TRP A 135 -11.09 29.57 -11.36
N LYS A 136 -11.19 29.63 -10.03
CA LYS A 136 -10.19 30.26 -9.13
C LYS A 136 -8.73 29.88 -9.37
N GLN A 137 -8.47 28.66 -9.86
CA GLN A 137 -7.12 28.10 -10.02
C GLN A 137 -6.67 27.96 -11.48
N GLY A 138 -7.46 28.43 -12.43
CA GLY A 138 -7.18 28.30 -13.86
C GLY A 138 -7.00 29.63 -14.56
N PHE A 139 -7.86 29.89 -15.53
CA PHE A 139 -7.92 31.07 -16.39
C PHE A 139 -9.35 31.24 -16.93
N ASP A 140 -9.69 32.42 -17.46
CA ASP A 140 -10.99 32.63 -18.11
C ASP A 140 -11.08 31.88 -19.43
N ILE A 141 -12.23 31.28 -19.73
CA ILE A 141 -12.42 30.40 -20.89
C ILE A 141 -13.46 30.99 -21.83
N SER A 142 -13.05 31.22 -23.07
CA SER A 142 -13.89 31.64 -24.18
C SER A 142 -13.87 30.64 -25.34
N TYR A 143 -14.91 30.72 -26.17
CA TYR A 143 -15.10 29.93 -27.38
C TYR A 143 -15.74 30.82 -28.47
N GLN A 144 -15.71 30.37 -29.72
CA GLN A 144 -16.50 30.96 -30.81
C GLN A 144 -17.78 30.13 -30.98
N ASP A 145 -18.94 30.76 -31.16
CA ASP A 145 -20.22 30.05 -31.17
C ASP A 145 -20.33 29.00 -32.28
N ASN A 146 -19.60 29.22 -33.38
CA ASN A 146 -19.60 28.39 -34.59
C ASN A 146 -18.59 27.22 -34.57
N GLU A 147 -17.95 26.92 -33.43
CA GLU A 147 -16.99 25.81 -33.33
C GLU A 147 -17.64 24.42 -33.54
N TRP A 148 -18.96 24.30 -33.34
CA TRP A 148 -19.71 23.05 -33.40
C TRP A 148 -20.62 22.93 -34.65
N ASP A 149 -20.56 23.90 -35.57
CA ASP A 149 -21.35 23.92 -36.81
C ASP A 149 -21.18 22.65 -37.65
N ASN A 150 -19.95 22.09 -37.67
CA ASN A 150 -19.58 20.92 -38.48
C ASN A 150 -19.67 19.59 -37.70
N GLU A 151 -19.47 19.60 -36.39
CA GLU A 151 -19.56 18.42 -35.52
C GLU A 151 -20.16 18.84 -34.16
N PRO A 152 -21.37 18.36 -33.81
CA PRO A 152 -22.00 18.68 -32.53
C PRO A 152 -21.20 18.21 -31.30
N LEU A 153 -21.26 19.00 -30.22
CA LEU A 153 -20.70 18.63 -28.93
C LEU A 153 -21.46 17.44 -28.32
N GLN A 154 -20.82 16.28 -28.20
CA GLN A 154 -21.37 15.10 -27.53
C GLN A 154 -21.10 15.18 -26.03
N VAL A 155 -22.14 15.25 -25.20
CA VAL A 155 -22.03 15.38 -23.73
C VAL A 155 -22.59 14.14 -23.03
N PHE A 156 -21.71 13.42 -22.35
CA PHE A 156 -22.04 12.27 -21.51
C PHE A 156 -22.07 12.70 -20.04
N VAL A 157 -23.29 12.87 -19.51
CA VAL A 157 -23.50 13.12 -18.09
C VAL A 157 -23.53 11.78 -17.36
N VAL A 158 -22.62 11.55 -16.41
CA VAL A 158 -22.38 10.23 -15.79
C VAL A 158 -22.75 10.26 -14.31
N PRO A 159 -23.95 9.80 -13.90
CA PRO A 159 -24.34 9.74 -12.51
C PRO A 159 -23.49 8.77 -11.70
N HIS A 160 -23.04 9.21 -10.52
CA HIS A 160 -22.29 8.38 -9.57
C HIS A 160 -22.64 8.75 -8.12
N SER A 161 -22.25 7.89 -7.19
CA SER A 161 -22.26 8.19 -5.76
C SER A 161 -20.95 7.72 -5.17
N HIS A 162 -20.16 8.64 -4.61
CA HIS A 162 -18.97 8.25 -3.85
C HIS A 162 -19.42 7.63 -2.52
N ASN A 163 -18.86 6.48 -2.13
CA ASN A 163 -19.29 5.71 -0.96
C ASN A 163 -18.09 5.19 -0.19
N ASP A 164 -17.57 5.98 0.75
CA ASP A 164 -16.43 5.61 1.59
C ASP A 164 -16.68 4.32 2.38
N PRO A 165 -15.84 3.28 2.23
CA PRO A 165 -15.87 2.08 3.06
C PRO A 165 -15.45 2.29 4.54
N GLY A 166 -15.52 3.53 5.04
CA GLY A 166 -15.30 3.97 6.41
C GLY A 166 -14.49 5.27 6.47
N TRP A 167 -15.05 6.32 7.08
CA TRP A 167 -14.43 7.65 7.15
C TRP A 167 -14.95 8.43 8.37
N LEU A 168 -16.12 9.07 8.26
CA LEU A 168 -16.81 9.73 9.39
C LEU A 168 -17.68 8.75 10.19
N LYS A 169 -18.08 7.64 9.56
CA LYS A 169 -18.75 6.48 10.17
C LYS A 169 -17.99 5.19 9.82
N THR A 170 -18.30 4.08 10.50
CA THR A 170 -17.77 2.76 10.12
C THR A 170 -18.40 2.28 8.80
N PHE A 171 -17.77 1.27 8.18
CA PHE A 171 -18.32 0.55 7.02
C PHE A 171 -19.77 0.09 7.26
N ASP A 172 -20.03 -0.56 8.40
CA ASP A 172 -21.35 -1.11 8.72
C ASP A 172 -22.39 -0.02 9.06
N ASP A 173 -21.96 1.13 9.57
CA ASP A 173 -22.82 2.30 9.82
C ASP A 173 -23.21 3.03 8.53
N TYR A 174 -22.25 3.30 7.63
CA TYR A 174 -22.55 3.89 6.32
C TYR A 174 -23.43 2.97 5.48
N TYR A 175 -23.17 1.66 5.49
CA TYR A 175 -24.01 0.66 4.84
C TYR A 175 -25.47 0.79 5.28
N ARG A 176 -25.70 0.76 6.60
CA ARG A 176 -27.04 0.81 7.20
C ARG A 176 -27.73 2.15 7.00
N ASP A 177 -27.01 3.25 7.18
CA ASP A 177 -27.63 4.59 7.21
C ASP A 177 -27.84 5.19 5.82
N GLN A 178 -27.02 4.81 4.83
CA GLN A 178 -26.96 5.47 3.52
C GLN A 178 -26.85 4.47 2.36
N THR A 179 -25.78 3.67 2.28
CA THR A 179 -25.44 2.93 1.05
C THR A 179 -26.46 1.85 0.67
N GLN A 180 -27.10 1.19 1.65
CA GLN A 180 -28.20 0.25 1.34
C GLN A 180 -29.40 0.96 0.69
N HIS A 181 -29.65 2.24 1.01
CA HIS A 181 -30.75 3.01 0.44
C HIS A 181 -30.42 3.46 -0.99
N ILE A 182 -29.17 3.87 -1.24
CA ILE A 182 -28.64 4.17 -2.58
C ILE A 182 -28.81 2.95 -3.50
N LEU A 183 -28.36 1.77 -3.07
CA LEU A 183 -28.43 0.54 -3.88
C LEU A 183 -29.87 0.01 -4.05
N ASN A 184 -30.73 0.10 -3.04
CA ASN A 184 -32.16 -0.24 -3.20
C ASN A 184 -32.88 0.71 -4.16
N ASN A 185 -32.62 2.02 -4.09
CA ASN A 185 -33.22 2.99 -5.01
C ASN A 185 -32.68 2.81 -6.44
N MET A 186 -31.40 2.50 -6.61
CA MET A 186 -30.77 2.25 -7.92
C MET A 186 -31.52 1.19 -8.75
N VAL A 187 -31.89 0.06 -8.12
CA VAL A 187 -32.65 -1.00 -8.82
C VAL A 187 -34.03 -0.52 -9.30
N VAL A 188 -34.71 0.31 -8.51
CA VAL A 188 -36.05 0.83 -8.86
C VAL A 188 -35.93 1.94 -9.90
N LYS A 189 -35.09 2.93 -9.62
CA LYS A 189 -35.04 4.22 -10.33
C LYS A 189 -34.34 4.16 -11.68
N LEU A 190 -33.43 3.21 -11.91
CA LEU A 190 -32.97 2.92 -13.28
C LEU A 190 -34.02 2.17 -14.11
N HIS A 191 -34.89 1.36 -13.49
CA HIS A 191 -35.92 0.60 -14.21
C HIS A 191 -37.12 1.45 -14.65
N GLU A 192 -37.33 2.64 -14.06
CA GLU A 192 -38.41 3.57 -14.42
C GLU A 192 -38.27 4.22 -15.81
N ASP A 193 -37.05 4.42 -16.31
CA ASP A 193 -36.77 4.98 -17.65
C ASP A 193 -35.42 4.45 -18.16
N SER A 194 -35.42 3.79 -19.32
CA SER A 194 -34.24 3.15 -19.93
C SER A 194 -33.14 4.13 -20.35
N ARG A 195 -33.43 5.43 -20.40
CA ARG A 195 -32.42 6.50 -20.61
C ARG A 195 -31.57 6.75 -19.37
N ARG A 196 -32.05 6.40 -18.16
CA ARG A 196 -31.33 6.64 -16.90
C ARG A 196 -30.14 5.68 -16.78
N LYS A 197 -28.95 6.21 -16.48
CA LYS A 197 -27.71 5.44 -16.27
C LYS A 197 -27.01 5.81 -14.95
N MET A 198 -26.18 4.92 -14.41
CA MET A 198 -25.32 5.18 -13.24
C MET A 198 -24.05 4.30 -13.29
N ILE A 199 -22.95 4.77 -12.69
CA ILE A 199 -21.77 3.95 -12.38
C ILE A 199 -21.68 3.60 -10.88
N TRP A 200 -21.15 2.41 -10.57
CA TRP A 200 -20.80 1.97 -9.22
C TRP A 200 -19.33 1.52 -9.15
N SER A 201 -18.65 1.68 -8.00
CA SER A 201 -17.24 1.30 -7.86
C SER A 201 -16.94 0.34 -6.71
N GLU A 202 -17.41 0.61 -5.49
CA GLU A 202 -16.97 -0.09 -4.28
C GLU A 202 -17.65 -1.46 -4.12
N ILE A 203 -16.95 -2.54 -4.48
CA ILE A 203 -17.51 -3.90 -4.45
C ILE A 203 -17.68 -4.45 -3.03
N SER A 204 -16.97 -3.92 -2.03
CA SER A 204 -17.21 -4.22 -0.62
C SER A 204 -18.67 -3.95 -0.20
N TYR A 205 -19.19 -2.76 -0.51
CA TYR A 205 -20.60 -2.43 -0.26
C TYR A 205 -21.56 -3.21 -1.15
N PHE A 206 -21.22 -3.38 -2.44
CA PHE A 206 -22.09 -4.08 -3.38
C PHE A 206 -22.26 -5.56 -3.00
N SER A 207 -21.18 -6.25 -2.61
CA SER A 207 -21.22 -7.61 -2.05
C SER A 207 -22.06 -7.66 -0.79
N LYS A 208 -21.84 -6.74 0.17
CA LYS A 208 -22.60 -6.71 1.43
C LYS A 208 -24.10 -6.53 1.19
N TRP A 209 -24.49 -5.72 0.21
CA TRP A 209 -25.89 -5.54 -0.19
C TRP A 209 -26.45 -6.77 -0.91
N TRP A 210 -25.69 -7.34 -1.85
CA TRP A 210 -26.06 -8.51 -2.64
C TRP A 210 -26.37 -9.75 -1.79
N ASP A 211 -25.62 -9.95 -0.71
CA ASP A 211 -25.84 -11.03 0.26
C ASP A 211 -27.16 -10.89 1.05
N ASN A 212 -27.76 -9.70 1.07
CA ASN A 212 -28.98 -9.36 1.82
C ASN A 212 -30.25 -9.15 0.95
N ILE A 213 -30.17 -9.34 -0.37
CA ILE A 213 -31.31 -9.21 -1.29
C ILE A 213 -31.82 -10.55 -1.82
N ASP A 214 -33.10 -10.56 -2.20
CA ASP A 214 -33.76 -11.65 -2.91
C ASP A 214 -33.29 -11.79 -4.37
N GLU A 215 -33.58 -12.95 -4.97
CA GLU A 215 -33.15 -13.25 -6.34
C GLU A 215 -33.87 -12.40 -7.41
N GLN A 216 -35.08 -11.88 -7.13
CA GLN A 216 -35.80 -10.99 -8.05
C GLN A 216 -35.06 -9.65 -8.20
N LYS A 217 -34.51 -9.10 -7.11
CA LYS A 217 -33.61 -7.93 -7.15
C LYS A 217 -32.28 -8.25 -7.83
N ARG A 218 -31.69 -9.42 -7.59
CA ARG A 218 -30.45 -9.85 -8.26
C ARG A 218 -30.63 -9.95 -9.78
N ASP A 219 -31.75 -10.51 -10.23
CA ASP A 219 -32.13 -10.55 -11.64
C ASP A 219 -32.41 -9.16 -12.22
N ALA A 220 -32.95 -8.23 -11.45
CA ALA A 220 -33.12 -6.84 -11.88
C ALA A 220 -31.76 -6.13 -12.07
N VAL A 221 -30.80 -6.35 -11.15
CA VAL A 221 -29.42 -5.87 -11.29
C VAL A 221 -28.74 -6.45 -12.53
N ARG A 222 -28.85 -7.77 -12.76
CA ARG A 222 -28.30 -8.42 -13.97
C ARG A 222 -28.84 -7.77 -15.24
N ARG A 223 -30.16 -7.53 -15.33
CA ARG A 223 -30.79 -6.83 -16.47
C ARG A 223 -30.31 -5.38 -16.63
N LEU A 224 -30.10 -4.63 -15.55
CA LEU A 224 -29.59 -3.24 -15.60
C LEU A 224 -28.12 -3.17 -16.09
N ILE A 225 -27.35 -4.22 -15.84
CA ILE A 225 -25.98 -4.39 -16.34
C ILE A 225 -26.01 -4.80 -17.83
N GLU A 226 -26.85 -5.78 -18.19
CA GLU A 226 -27.06 -6.25 -19.56
C GLU A 226 -27.57 -5.13 -20.50
N SER A 227 -28.43 -4.22 -19.99
CA SER A 227 -28.91 -3.05 -20.73
C SER A 227 -27.92 -1.88 -20.78
N GLY A 228 -26.78 -1.96 -20.08
CA GLY A 228 -25.80 -0.88 -19.99
C GLY A 228 -26.31 0.37 -19.24
N GLN A 229 -27.29 0.21 -18.36
CA GLN A 229 -27.77 1.27 -17.45
C GLN A 229 -26.97 1.33 -16.15
N LEU A 230 -26.43 0.20 -15.69
CA LEU A 230 -25.50 0.12 -14.56
C LEU A 230 -24.14 -0.39 -15.04
N GLU A 231 -23.11 0.45 -14.99
CA GLU A 231 -21.72 0.02 -15.20
C GLU A 231 -20.97 -0.09 -13.87
N VAL A 232 -20.14 -1.14 -13.74
CA VAL A 232 -19.17 -1.26 -12.66
C VAL A 232 -17.82 -0.69 -13.13
N ALA A 233 -17.40 0.40 -12.52
CA ALA A 233 -16.13 1.08 -12.77
C ALA A 233 -15.08 0.72 -11.72
N THR A 234 -13.82 0.52 -12.14
CA THR A 234 -12.75 -0.14 -11.37
C THR A 234 -13.06 -1.60 -11.01
N GLY A 235 -14.10 -1.86 -10.21
CA GLY A 235 -14.47 -3.20 -9.72
C GLY A 235 -13.57 -3.75 -8.60
N GLY A 236 -12.72 -2.92 -7.99
CA GLY A 236 -11.96 -3.27 -6.80
C GLY A 236 -12.85 -3.42 -5.56
N TRP A 237 -12.35 -4.08 -4.52
CA TRP A 237 -13.07 -4.18 -3.24
C TRP A 237 -13.32 -2.78 -2.64
N VAL A 238 -12.40 -1.84 -2.86
CA VAL A 238 -12.48 -0.43 -2.50
C VAL A 238 -11.90 0.43 -3.63
N MET A 239 -12.12 1.75 -3.58
CA MET A 239 -11.23 2.73 -4.21
C MET A 239 -10.04 2.97 -3.25
N PRO A 240 -8.82 2.45 -3.55
CA PRO A 240 -7.73 2.43 -2.58
C PRO A 240 -7.00 3.78 -2.49
N ASP A 241 -6.24 3.99 -1.42
CA ASP A 241 -5.12 4.95 -1.44
C ASP A 241 -4.09 4.54 -2.50
N GLU A 242 -3.37 5.52 -3.04
CA GLU A 242 -2.32 5.33 -4.04
C GLU A 242 -0.92 5.70 -3.50
N ALA A 243 -0.82 6.19 -2.26
CA ALA A 243 0.44 6.60 -1.63
C ALA A 243 0.96 5.63 -0.54
N SER A 244 0.11 5.13 0.36
CA SER A 244 0.53 4.34 1.53
C SER A 244 0.47 2.82 1.30
N THR A 245 -0.26 2.38 0.28
CA THR A 245 -0.47 0.97 -0.08
C THR A 245 0.79 0.33 -0.67
N HIS A 246 0.96 -0.98 -0.44
CA HIS A 246 1.95 -1.78 -1.19
C HIS A 246 1.25 -2.53 -2.33
N TYR A 247 1.97 -2.76 -3.45
CA TYR A 247 1.37 -3.25 -4.69
C TYR A 247 0.70 -4.64 -4.55
N SER A 248 1.17 -5.48 -3.62
CA SER A 248 0.55 -6.76 -3.28
C SER A 248 -0.88 -6.60 -2.75
N ALA A 249 -1.13 -5.62 -1.87
CA ALA A 249 -2.45 -5.36 -1.30
C ALA A 249 -3.37 -4.68 -2.33
N LEU A 250 -2.83 -3.84 -3.21
CA LEU A 250 -3.56 -3.32 -4.39
C LEU A 250 -3.99 -4.46 -5.33
N ILE A 251 -3.12 -5.46 -5.56
CA ILE A 251 -3.46 -6.67 -6.32
C ILE A 251 -4.54 -7.47 -5.60
N ASP A 252 -4.36 -7.82 -4.32
CA ASP A 252 -5.28 -8.73 -3.62
C ASP A 252 -6.69 -8.13 -3.45
N GLN A 253 -6.82 -6.81 -3.25
CA GLN A 253 -8.13 -6.13 -3.20
C GLN A 253 -8.81 -6.06 -4.57
N LEU A 254 -8.03 -5.85 -5.64
CA LEU A 254 -8.55 -5.84 -7.02
C LEU A 254 -9.00 -7.26 -7.43
N VAL A 255 -8.21 -8.28 -7.10
CA VAL A 255 -8.54 -9.70 -7.34
C VAL A 255 -9.80 -10.12 -6.57
N GLU A 256 -9.97 -9.72 -5.31
CA GLU A 256 -11.16 -10.07 -4.52
C GLU A 256 -12.44 -9.43 -5.09
N GLY A 257 -12.39 -8.13 -5.45
CA GLY A 257 -13.51 -7.44 -6.12
C GLY A 257 -13.84 -8.05 -7.49
N HIS A 258 -12.82 -8.26 -8.34
CA HIS A 258 -12.98 -8.87 -9.67
C HIS A 258 -13.53 -10.30 -9.60
N GLN A 259 -12.99 -11.17 -8.74
CA GLN A 259 -13.48 -12.55 -8.63
C GLN A 259 -14.90 -12.61 -8.05
N TRP A 260 -15.29 -11.64 -7.20
CA TRP A 260 -16.68 -11.49 -6.78
C TRP A 260 -17.60 -11.10 -7.95
N LEU A 261 -17.19 -10.16 -8.80
CA LEU A 261 -17.95 -9.72 -9.98
C LEU A 261 -18.16 -10.83 -11.01
N GLU A 262 -17.10 -11.56 -11.40
CA GLU A 262 -17.21 -12.67 -12.35
C GLU A 262 -18.08 -13.81 -11.82
N ARG A 263 -18.07 -14.07 -10.50
CA ARG A 263 -18.92 -15.10 -9.88
C ARG A 263 -20.40 -14.72 -9.86
N ASN A 264 -20.73 -13.48 -9.49
CA ASN A 264 -22.11 -13.10 -9.16
C ASN A 264 -22.86 -12.39 -10.30
N LEU A 265 -22.12 -11.65 -11.14
CA LEU A 265 -22.66 -10.78 -12.20
C LEU A 265 -22.11 -11.11 -13.60
N GLY A 266 -20.99 -11.84 -13.70
CA GLY A 266 -20.31 -12.11 -14.98
C GLY A 266 -19.57 -10.90 -15.58
N VAL A 267 -19.49 -9.78 -14.86
CA VAL A 267 -18.98 -8.49 -15.33
C VAL A 267 -17.46 -8.42 -15.32
N LYS A 268 -16.89 -7.74 -16.32
CA LYS A 268 -15.45 -7.44 -16.45
C LYS A 268 -15.28 -5.94 -16.69
N PRO A 269 -14.86 -5.14 -15.69
CA PRO A 269 -14.69 -3.70 -15.84
C PRO A 269 -13.72 -3.33 -16.96
N LYS A 270 -14.05 -2.31 -17.75
CA LYS A 270 -13.18 -1.78 -18.83
C LYS A 270 -12.30 -0.61 -18.36
N THR A 271 -12.77 0.12 -17.35
CA THR A 271 -12.32 1.48 -17.05
C THR A 271 -12.13 1.70 -15.55
N GLY A 272 -10.98 2.25 -15.17
CA GLY A 272 -10.68 2.68 -13.80
C GLY A 272 -11.33 4.01 -13.46
N TRP A 273 -11.75 4.16 -12.21
CA TRP A 273 -12.37 5.35 -11.64
C TRP A 273 -11.76 5.61 -10.25
N ALA A 274 -10.91 6.63 -10.17
CA ALA A 274 -10.18 7.02 -8.97
C ALA A 274 -10.35 8.52 -8.72
N VAL A 275 -11.50 8.92 -8.12
CA VAL A 275 -11.82 10.34 -7.92
C VAL A 275 -11.28 10.95 -6.63
N ASP A 276 -10.99 10.11 -5.63
CA ASP A 276 -10.68 10.57 -4.26
C ASP A 276 -9.30 10.18 -3.66
N PRO A 277 -8.47 9.25 -4.20
CA PRO A 277 -7.11 9.04 -3.68
C PRO A 277 -6.29 10.34 -3.71
N PHE A 278 -5.59 10.70 -2.63
CA PHE A 278 -5.04 12.06 -2.43
C PHE A 278 -3.73 12.34 -3.19
N GLY A 279 -3.77 12.16 -4.50
CA GLY A 279 -2.62 12.00 -5.39
C GLY A 279 -2.60 10.60 -5.99
N HIS A 280 -1.97 10.42 -7.15
CA HIS A 280 -2.08 9.20 -7.96
C HIS A 280 -0.72 8.64 -8.39
N THR A 281 -0.60 7.31 -8.47
CA THR A 281 0.63 6.56 -8.76
C THR A 281 0.56 5.82 -10.11
N PRO A 282 1.64 5.82 -10.92
CA PRO A 282 1.70 5.01 -12.13
C PRO A 282 1.57 3.50 -11.85
N THR A 283 1.88 3.04 -10.62
CA THR A 283 1.66 1.64 -10.23
C THR A 283 0.19 1.24 -10.37
N GLN A 284 -0.76 2.11 -10.04
CA GLN A 284 -2.19 1.81 -10.15
C GLN A 284 -2.60 1.72 -11.62
N ALA A 285 -2.10 2.63 -12.47
CA ALA A 285 -2.26 2.55 -13.93
C ALA A 285 -1.75 1.20 -14.50
N TYR A 286 -0.56 0.75 -14.07
CA TYR A 286 0.00 -0.54 -14.46
C TYR A 286 -0.85 -1.72 -14.01
N LEU A 287 -1.26 -1.77 -12.74
CA LEU A 287 -2.03 -2.90 -12.20
C LEU A 287 -3.41 -3.00 -12.87
N LEU A 288 -4.09 -1.89 -13.14
CA LEU A 288 -5.34 -1.88 -13.91
C LEU A 288 -5.12 -2.38 -15.35
N ARG A 289 -4.03 -1.94 -16.00
CA ARG A 289 -3.66 -2.42 -17.35
C ARG A 289 -3.42 -3.93 -17.37
N GLN A 290 -2.63 -4.47 -16.44
CA GLN A 290 -2.39 -5.92 -16.33
C GLN A 290 -3.63 -6.71 -15.89
N ALA A 291 -4.61 -6.07 -15.25
CA ALA A 291 -5.90 -6.67 -14.91
C ALA A 291 -6.89 -6.75 -16.09
N GLY A 292 -6.56 -6.14 -17.24
CA GLY A 292 -7.35 -6.19 -18.48
C GLY A 292 -8.03 -4.86 -18.87
N LEU A 293 -7.89 -3.80 -18.08
CA LEU A 293 -8.53 -2.51 -18.36
C LEU A 293 -7.79 -1.73 -19.46
N SER A 294 -8.51 -0.84 -20.14
CA SER A 294 -7.99 -0.05 -21.27
C SER A 294 -8.09 1.46 -21.07
N ASN A 295 -8.87 1.93 -20.11
CA ASN A 295 -8.99 3.34 -19.74
C ASN A 295 -8.95 3.54 -18.21
N MET A 296 -8.68 4.76 -17.76
CA MET A 296 -8.83 5.17 -16.36
C MET A 296 -9.15 6.67 -16.23
N LEU A 297 -9.73 7.06 -15.11
CA LEU A 297 -9.96 8.45 -14.74
C LEU A 297 -9.37 8.77 -13.37
N ILE A 298 -8.72 9.94 -13.28
CA ILE A 298 -8.11 10.49 -12.06
C ILE A 298 -8.59 11.94 -11.79
N GLN A 299 -8.52 12.39 -10.53
CA GLN A 299 -9.01 13.71 -10.14
C GLN A 299 -8.09 14.49 -9.20
N ARG A 300 -7.54 13.92 -8.11
CA ARG A 300 -6.78 14.72 -7.11
C ARG A 300 -5.32 14.91 -7.52
N VAL A 301 -5.16 15.66 -8.60
CA VAL A 301 -3.88 16.16 -9.11
C VAL A 301 -3.70 17.63 -8.70
N HIS A 302 -2.46 18.04 -8.42
CA HIS A 302 -2.09 19.40 -8.01
C HIS A 302 -2.69 20.48 -8.95
N TYR A 303 -3.27 21.55 -8.39
CA TYR A 303 -4.02 22.55 -9.16
C TYR A 303 -3.22 23.22 -10.31
N THR A 304 -1.95 23.59 -10.08
CA THR A 304 -1.04 24.11 -11.11
C THR A 304 -0.80 23.11 -12.26
N VAL A 305 -0.74 21.80 -11.96
CA VAL A 305 -0.62 20.75 -12.99
C VAL A 305 -1.91 20.68 -13.80
N LYS A 306 -3.08 20.65 -13.17
CA LYS A 306 -4.38 20.74 -13.87
C LYS A 306 -4.44 21.95 -14.80
N LYS A 307 -4.03 23.14 -14.32
CA LYS A 307 -3.97 24.39 -15.10
C LYS A 307 -3.08 24.28 -16.33
N HIS A 308 -1.90 23.65 -16.20
CA HIS A 308 -0.95 23.44 -17.29
C HIS A 308 -1.49 22.47 -18.35
N PHE A 309 -1.99 21.30 -17.92
CA PHE A 309 -2.53 20.31 -18.85
C PHE A 309 -3.83 20.81 -19.53
N ALA A 310 -4.64 21.60 -18.83
CA ALA A 310 -5.82 22.24 -19.39
C ALA A 310 -5.50 23.30 -20.46
N SER A 311 -4.45 24.12 -20.26
CA SER A 311 -4.06 25.14 -21.25
C SER A 311 -3.43 24.55 -22.51
N GLN A 312 -2.80 23.37 -22.41
CA GLN A 312 -2.24 22.62 -23.54
C GLN A 312 -3.22 21.62 -24.18
N LYS A 313 -4.44 21.46 -23.64
CA LYS A 313 -5.38 20.38 -24.00
C LYS A 313 -4.73 19.00 -23.93
N THR A 314 -4.04 18.68 -22.86
CA THR A 314 -3.31 17.41 -22.64
C THR A 314 -3.88 16.57 -21.50
N LEU A 315 -5.01 16.97 -20.90
CA LEU A 315 -5.72 16.24 -19.83
C LEU A 315 -6.17 14.82 -20.21
N GLU A 316 -6.25 14.52 -21.51
CA GLU A 316 -6.42 13.17 -22.07
C GLU A 316 -5.05 12.69 -22.57
N PHE A 317 -4.52 11.61 -22.00
CA PHE A 317 -3.17 11.12 -22.29
C PHE A 317 -3.05 9.60 -22.13
N PHE A 318 -2.09 8.97 -22.81
CA PHE A 318 -1.67 7.61 -22.48
C PHE A 318 -0.72 7.69 -21.28
N TRP A 319 -1.14 7.16 -20.13
CA TRP A 319 -0.27 7.04 -18.96
C TRP A 319 0.57 5.78 -19.11
N ARG A 320 1.88 5.96 -19.08
CA ARG A 320 2.88 4.92 -19.30
C ARG A 320 3.77 4.78 -18.08
N GLN A 321 4.27 3.57 -17.82
CA GLN A 321 5.33 3.40 -16.82
C GLN A 321 6.64 3.99 -17.33
N ASN A 322 7.51 4.43 -16.41
CA ASN A 322 8.82 4.94 -16.80
C ASN A 322 9.58 3.91 -17.67
N TRP A 323 9.47 2.62 -17.34
CA TRP A 323 10.21 1.51 -17.97
C TRP A 323 9.62 0.89 -19.22
N ASP A 324 8.57 1.48 -19.76
CA ASP A 324 7.91 0.93 -20.92
C ASP A 324 8.39 1.57 -22.23
N GLN A 325 9.39 0.93 -22.83
CA GLN A 325 9.91 1.31 -24.14
C GLN A 325 9.09 0.70 -25.30
N ASP A 326 8.17 -0.25 -25.04
CA ASP A 326 7.39 -0.96 -26.07
C ASP A 326 5.88 -0.65 -26.08
N SER A 327 5.41 0.25 -25.21
CA SER A 327 4.01 0.71 -25.08
C SER A 327 3.04 -0.34 -24.53
N SER A 328 3.53 -1.43 -23.94
CA SER A 328 2.68 -2.50 -23.40
C SER A 328 1.89 -2.10 -22.15
N SER A 329 2.38 -1.12 -21.39
CA SER A 329 1.76 -0.59 -20.17
C SER A 329 0.77 0.55 -20.40
N ASP A 330 0.69 1.11 -21.61
CA ASP A 330 -0.16 2.27 -21.92
C ASP A 330 -1.63 2.03 -21.55
N ILE A 331 -2.18 2.93 -20.73
CA ILE A 331 -3.60 3.02 -20.41
C ILE A 331 -4.12 4.43 -20.70
N LEU A 332 -5.29 4.54 -21.32
CA LEU A 332 -5.87 5.84 -21.69
C LEU A 332 -6.44 6.54 -20.45
N CYS A 333 -5.77 7.60 -19.99
CA CYS A 333 -6.10 8.34 -18.79
C CYS A 333 -6.85 9.65 -19.11
N HIS A 334 -7.92 9.92 -18.35
CA HIS A 334 -8.58 11.22 -18.28
C HIS A 334 -8.29 11.86 -16.92
N MET A 335 -7.60 13.00 -16.91
CA MET A 335 -7.49 13.85 -15.73
C MET A 335 -8.63 14.88 -15.72
N MET A 336 -9.48 14.83 -14.70
CA MET A 336 -10.52 15.83 -14.52
C MET A 336 -9.92 17.24 -14.30
N PRO A 337 -10.49 18.32 -14.87
CA PRO A 337 -9.82 19.63 -14.94
C PRO A 337 -9.92 20.49 -13.67
N PHE A 338 -10.89 20.23 -12.81
CA PHE A 338 -11.32 21.18 -11.77
C PHE A 338 -11.06 20.68 -10.33
N TYR A 339 -11.40 21.49 -9.33
CA TYR A 339 -11.01 21.33 -7.92
C TYR A 339 -11.52 20.04 -7.25
N SER A 340 -12.75 19.62 -7.57
CA SER A 340 -13.45 18.51 -6.89
C SER A 340 -14.28 17.68 -7.88
N TYR A 341 -14.79 16.53 -7.44
CA TYR A 341 -15.70 15.65 -8.19
C TYR A 341 -17.19 15.92 -7.89
N ASP A 342 -17.52 16.90 -7.03
CA ASP A 342 -18.90 17.31 -6.75
C ASP A 342 -19.51 18.07 -7.95
N VAL A 343 -20.84 17.99 -8.10
CA VAL A 343 -21.59 18.65 -9.21
C VAL A 343 -21.19 20.12 -9.47
N PRO A 344 -20.97 20.98 -8.45
CA PRO A 344 -20.42 22.32 -8.63
C PRO A 344 -19.09 22.39 -9.43
N HIS A 345 -18.21 21.39 -9.33
CA HIS A 345 -16.91 21.39 -10.00
C HIS A 345 -16.81 20.38 -11.15
N THR A 346 -17.93 19.79 -11.62
CA THR A 346 -17.92 18.84 -12.75
C THR A 346 -18.55 19.38 -14.03
N CYS A 347 -19.52 20.30 -13.96
CA CYS A 347 -20.23 20.77 -15.15
C CYS A 347 -19.40 21.73 -16.03
N GLY A 348 -18.51 22.53 -15.44
CA GLY A 348 -17.81 23.62 -16.10
C GLY A 348 -17.04 24.51 -15.12
N PRO A 349 -16.44 25.61 -15.60
CA PRO A 349 -15.51 26.43 -14.82
C PRO A 349 -16.12 27.31 -13.73
N ASP A 350 -17.43 27.61 -13.76
CA ASP A 350 -18.07 28.48 -12.77
C ASP A 350 -18.96 27.68 -11.79
N PRO A 351 -18.47 27.35 -10.59
CA PRO A 351 -19.22 26.52 -9.65
C PRO A 351 -20.46 27.22 -9.09
N LYS A 352 -20.55 28.56 -9.18
CA LYS A 352 -21.79 29.32 -8.91
C LYS A 352 -22.89 28.99 -9.92
N ILE A 353 -22.54 28.63 -11.16
CA ILE A 353 -23.48 28.19 -12.18
C ILE A 353 -23.76 26.70 -12.02
N CYS A 354 -22.72 25.86 -12.01
CA CYS A 354 -22.87 24.40 -11.92
C CYS A 354 -23.64 23.92 -10.68
N CYS A 355 -23.46 24.58 -9.52
CA CYS A 355 -24.23 24.25 -8.31
C CYS A 355 -25.75 24.40 -8.51
N GLN A 356 -26.22 25.25 -9.43
CA GLN A 356 -27.64 25.42 -9.74
C GLN A 356 -28.23 24.28 -10.59
N TYR A 357 -27.42 23.27 -10.94
CA TYR A 357 -27.83 22.03 -11.59
C TYR A 357 -27.61 20.81 -10.66
N ASP A 358 -27.13 21.04 -9.44
CA ASP A 358 -27.23 20.06 -8.36
C ASP A 358 -28.64 20.14 -7.73
N PHE A 359 -29.60 19.41 -8.30
CA PHE A 359 -30.99 19.49 -7.89
C PHE A 359 -31.24 18.95 -6.46
N LYS A 360 -30.28 18.24 -5.83
CA LYS A 360 -30.33 17.92 -4.38
C LYS A 360 -30.30 19.20 -3.52
N ARG A 361 -29.77 20.31 -4.05
CA ARG A 361 -29.64 21.60 -3.36
C ARG A 361 -30.85 22.54 -3.60
N LEU A 362 -31.95 22.01 -4.15
CA LEU A 362 -33.20 22.75 -4.35
C LEU A 362 -33.72 23.38 -3.03
N PRO A 363 -34.36 24.56 -3.06
CA PRO A 363 -34.87 25.23 -1.87
C PRO A 363 -35.79 24.35 -1.02
N GLY A 364 -35.58 24.37 0.31
CA GLY A 364 -36.27 23.50 1.28
C GLY A 364 -35.48 22.25 1.67
N GLY A 365 -34.43 21.88 0.92
CA GLY A 365 -33.49 20.83 1.31
C GLY A 365 -32.56 21.21 2.47
N ARG A 366 -31.79 20.23 2.97
CA ARG A 366 -30.76 20.44 4.02
C ARG A 366 -29.44 21.00 3.50
N ILE A 367 -29.24 21.02 2.18
CA ILE A 367 -28.00 21.43 1.50
C ILE A 367 -28.34 22.60 0.57
N SER A 368 -27.46 23.60 0.51
CA SER A 368 -27.61 24.79 -0.32
C SER A 368 -26.34 25.08 -1.10
N CYS A 369 -26.41 25.92 -2.13
CA CYS A 369 -25.23 26.40 -2.84
C CYS A 369 -24.44 27.45 -2.04
N PRO A 370 -23.14 27.24 -1.75
CA PRO A 370 -22.28 28.21 -1.07
C PRO A 370 -22.26 29.60 -1.73
N TRP A 371 -22.37 29.64 -3.06
CA TRP A 371 -22.41 30.86 -3.86
C TRP A 371 -23.77 31.61 -3.83
N ARG A 372 -24.70 31.19 -2.95
CA ARG A 372 -25.98 31.87 -2.64
C ARG A 372 -27.02 31.95 -3.75
N ILE A 373 -26.77 31.37 -4.92
CA ILE A 373 -27.78 31.16 -5.97
C ILE A 373 -28.22 29.70 -5.93
N PRO A 374 -29.48 29.38 -5.60
CA PRO A 374 -29.96 28.00 -5.54
C PRO A 374 -30.28 27.43 -6.93
N PRO A 375 -30.41 26.10 -7.06
CA PRO A 375 -31.07 25.47 -8.21
C PRO A 375 -32.53 25.91 -8.35
N GLN A 376 -33.06 25.76 -9.55
CA GLN A 376 -34.48 25.91 -9.86
C GLN A 376 -34.97 24.66 -10.58
N ALA A 377 -36.21 24.23 -10.32
CA ALA A 377 -36.80 23.14 -11.08
C ALA A 377 -36.95 23.53 -12.56
N ILE A 378 -36.74 22.58 -13.47
CA ILE A 378 -36.80 22.78 -14.90
C ILE A 378 -38.26 22.63 -15.37
N THR A 379 -38.72 23.65 -16.07
CA THR A 379 -40.09 23.85 -16.53
C THR A 379 -40.08 24.44 -17.93
N ASP A 380 -41.17 24.27 -18.66
CA ASP A 380 -41.29 24.73 -20.05
C ASP A 380 -41.07 26.25 -20.19
N ASN A 381 -41.32 27.01 -19.10
CA ASN A 381 -41.11 28.45 -19.00
C ASN A 381 -39.64 28.88 -18.80
N ASN A 382 -38.75 28.00 -18.32
CA ASN A 382 -37.34 28.35 -18.04
C ASN A 382 -36.33 27.43 -18.76
N VAL A 383 -36.74 26.31 -19.34
CA VAL A 383 -35.85 25.30 -19.93
C VAL A 383 -34.89 25.87 -20.98
N GLN A 384 -35.31 26.86 -21.79
CA GLN A 384 -34.44 27.54 -22.77
C GLN A 384 -33.26 28.26 -22.10
N GLU A 385 -33.51 29.17 -21.16
CA GLU A 385 -32.48 29.91 -20.42
C GLU A 385 -31.55 28.96 -19.67
N ARG A 386 -32.14 27.93 -19.03
CA ARG A 386 -31.40 26.93 -18.23
C ARG A 386 -30.56 26.00 -19.10
N ALA A 387 -31.02 25.64 -20.30
CA ALA A 387 -30.25 24.85 -21.27
C ALA A 387 -29.08 25.67 -21.84
N GLN A 388 -29.32 26.91 -22.27
CA GLN A 388 -28.27 27.80 -22.77
C GLN A 388 -27.19 28.07 -21.70
N THR A 389 -27.60 28.33 -20.45
CA THR A 389 -26.69 28.56 -19.31
C THR A 389 -25.85 27.32 -18.95
N LEU A 390 -26.40 26.11 -19.12
CA LEU A 390 -25.64 24.86 -18.90
C LEU A 390 -24.72 24.56 -20.09
N LEU A 391 -25.18 24.83 -21.31
CA LEU A 391 -24.42 24.61 -22.54
C LEU A 391 -23.20 25.53 -22.63
N ASP A 392 -23.27 26.78 -22.14
CA ASP A 392 -22.10 27.65 -21.94
C ASP A 392 -21.01 26.97 -21.10
N GLN A 393 -21.40 26.33 -19.99
CA GLN A 393 -20.46 25.63 -19.10
C GLN A 393 -19.88 24.37 -19.75
N TYR A 394 -20.69 23.61 -20.50
CA TYR A 394 -20.23 22.46 -21.28
C TYR A 394 -19.27 22.86 -22.41
N ARG A 395 -19.62 23.89 -23.19
CA ARG A 395 -18.76 24.46 -24.25
C ARG A 395 -17.45 24.96 -23.66
N LYS A 396 -17.46 25.70 -22.54
CA LYS A 396 -16.23 26.10 -21.83
C LYS A 396 -15.42 24.90 -21.34
N LYS A 397 -16.06 23.84 -20.83
CA LYS A 397 -15.33 22.64 -20.38
C LYS A 397 -14.67 21.90 -21.55
N SER A 398 -15.34 21.76 -22.71
CA SER A 398 -14.76 21.08 -23.88
C SER A 398 -13.56 21.83 -24.49
N LYS A 399 -13.47 23.16 -24.32
CA LYS A 399 -12.25 23.92 -24.68
C LYS A 399 -10.98 23.42 -24.00
N LEU A 400 -11.05 22.70 -22.88
CA LEU A 400 -9.90 22.12 -22.18
C LEU A 400 -9.43 20.76 -22.74
N PHE A 401 -10.17 20.19 -23.71
CA PHE A 401 -9.92 18.88 -24.31
C PHE A 401 -9.65 18.97 -25.82
N ARG A 402 -9.31 17.85 -26.47
CA ARG A 402 -8.97 17.84 -27.92
C ARG A 402 -10.14 17.49 -28.83
N THR A 403 -11.17 16.85 -28.31
CA THR A 403 -12.30 16.33 -29.10
C THR A 403 -13.62 17.04 -28.77
N ASN A 404 -14.63 16.80 -29.59
CA ASN A 404 -16.02 17.20 -29.31
C ASN A 404 -16.78 16.20 -28.43
N VAL A 405 -16.07 15.41 -27.60
CA VAL A 405 -16.63 14.41 -26.69
C VAL A 405 -16.34 14.85 -25.24
N LEU A 406 -17.38 15.11 -24.46
CA LEU A 406 -17.28 15.70 -23.13
C LEU A 406 -17.85 14.78 -22.04
N LEU A 407 -17.02 14.47 -21.05
CA LEU A 407 -17.41 13.80 -19.81
C LEU A 407 -17.90 14.81 -18.76
N VAL A 408 -19.06 14.56 -18.14
CA VAL A 408 -19.61 15.37 -17.03
C VAL A 408 -20.09 14.45 -15.89
N PRO A 409 -19.27 14.20 -14.85
CA PRO A 409 -19.72 13.45 -13.68
C PRO A 409 -20.88 14.16 -12.95
N LEU A 410 -21.88 13.40 -12.52
CA LEU A 410 -23.04 13.90 -11.79
C LEU A 410 -23.18 13.16 -10.46
N GLY A 411 -22.33 13.53 -9.51
CA GLY A 411 -22.29 12.93 -8.18
C GLY A 411 -21.63 13.84 -7.14
N ASP A 412 -21.46 13.28 -5.95
CA ASP A 412 -20.97 13.88 -4.71
C ASP A 412 -20.91 12.72 -3.68
N ASP A 413 -20.56 13.01 -2.42
CA ASP A 413 -20.56 12.04 -1.34
C ASP A 413 -21.97 11.49 -1.03
N PHE A 414 -22.11 10.16 -1.01
CA PHE A 414 -23.34 9.41 -0.69
C PHE A 414 -24.62 9.99 -1.34
N ARG A 415 -24.50 10.40 -2.60
CA ARG A 415 -25.63 10.82 -3.44
C ARG A 415 -26.57 9.67 -3.73
N TYR A 416 -27.76 10.02 -4.22
CA TYR A 416 -28.80 9.08 -4.62
C TYR A 416 -29.38 8.26 -3.44
N THR A 417 -29.27 8.78 -2.21
CA THR A 417 -29.75 8.14 -0.97
C THR A 417 -31.29 8.18 -0.86
N GLU A 418 -31.91 9.30 -1.21
CA GLU A 418 -33.37 9.49 -1.11
C GLU A 418 -34.06 9.24 -2.46
N ALA A 419 -35.24 8.62 -2.50
CA ALA A 419 -35.93 8.34 -3.77
C ALA A 419 -36.27 9.64 -4.55
N VAL A 420 -36.62 10.72 -3.85
CA VAL A 420 -36.87 12.04 -4.44
C VAL A 420 -35.60 12.70 -5.02
N GLU A 421 -34.41 12.32 -4.53
CA GLU A 421 -33.12 12.80 -5.05
C GLU A 421 -32.85 12.23 -6.45
N TRP A 422 -33.31 11.00 -6.73
CA TRP A 422 -33.27 10.43 -8.08
C TRP A 422 -34.16 11.22 -9.04
N ASP A 423 -35.45 11.37 -8.71
CA ASP A 423 -36.41 12.02 -9.59
C ASP A 423 -36.04 13.49 -9.83
N GLN A 424 -35.60 14.22 -8.79
CA GLN A 424 -35.10 15.59 -8.93
C GLN A 424 -33.85 15.69 -9.81
N GLN A 425 -32.94 14.71 -9.79
CA GLN A 425 -31.77 14.71 -10.66
C GLN A 425 -32.14 14.34 -12.09
N PHE A 426 -32.72 13.15 -12.28
CA PHE A 426 -32.95 12.58 -13.60
C PHE A 426 -33.98 13.37 -14.41
N ASP A 427 -35.11 13.76 -13.82
CA ASP A 427 -36.20 14.39 -14.59
C ASP A 427 -35.85 15.83 -15.00
N ASN A 428 -35.11 16.57 -14.17
CA ASN A 428 -34.66 17.91 -14.52
C ASN A 428 -33.54 17.90 -15.58
N TYR A 429 -32.57 16.98 -15.48
CA TYR A 429 -31.55 16.80 -16.52
C TYR A 429 -32.17 16.29 -17.82
N GLN A 430 -33.15 15.38 -17.77
CA GLN A 430 -33.78 14.85 -18.97
C GLN A 430 -34.57 15.92 -19.73
N LYS A 431 -35.25 16.86 -19.05
CA LYS A 431 -35.85 18.03 -19.73
C LYS A 431 -34.82 18.93 -20.41
N LEU A 432 -33.66 19.11 -19.79
CA LEU A 432 -32.56 19.89 -20.39
C LEU A 432 -31.97 19.16 -21.61
N PHE A 433 -31.84 17.83 -21.58
CA PHE A 433 -31.41 17.02 -22.72
C PHE A 433 -32.44 17.02 -23.84
N ASP A 434 -33.71 16.76 -23.54
CA ASP A 434 -34.80 16.72 -24.51
C ASP A 434 -34.97 18.09 -25.20
N TYR A 435 -34.75 19.21 -24.48
CA TYR A 435 -34.67 20.54 -25.08
C TYR A 435 -33.41 20.72 -25.94
N MET A 436 -32.21 20.45 -25.41
CA MET A 436 -30.95 20.64 -26.15
C MET A 436 -30.89 19.83 -27.44
N ASN A 437 -31.37 18.59 -27.40
CA ASN A 437 -31.34 17.66 -28.53
C ASN A 437 -32.44 17.93 -29.58
N SER A 438 -33.48 18.71 -29.23
CA SER A 438 -34.56 19.11 -30.16
C SER A 438 -34.33 20.45 -30.87
N HIS A 439 -33.22 21.13 -30.57
CA HIS A 439 -32.85 22.44 -31.12
C HIS A 439 -31.48 22.32 -31.83
N PRO A 440 -31.44 21.93 -33.12
CA PRO A 440 -30.20 21.67 -33.85
C PRO A 440 -29.21 22.84 -33.89
N GLU A 441 -29.71 24.08 -33.80
CA GLU A 441 -28.92 25.31 -33.75
C GLU A 441 -28.10 25.49 -32.45
N LEU A 442 -28.29 24.61 -31.46
CA LEU A 442 -27.43 24.53 -30.27
C LEU A 442 -26.19 23.66 -30.50
N HIS A 443 -26.14 22.88 -31.59
CA HIS A 443 -25.01 22.04 -32.00
C HIS A 443 -24.46 21.15 -30.87
N VAL A 444 -25.37 20.45 -30.18
CA VAL A 444 -25.07 19.58 -29.02
C VAL A 444 -25.92 18.30 -29.05
N GLN A 445 -25.36 17.20 -28.57
CA GLN A 445 -26.09 15.99 -28.21
C GLN A 445 -25.76 15.63 -26.75
N ALA A 446 -26.69 15.87 -25.84
CA ALA A 446 -26.52 15.63 -24.40
C ALA A 446 -27.38 14.44 -23.93
N GLN A 447 -26.79 13.55 -23.14
CA GLN A 447 -27.46 12.34 -22.63
C GLN A 447 -26.86 11.85 -21.32
N PHE A 448 -27.58 10.98 -20.60
CA PHE A 448 -26.96 10.18 -19.55
C PHE A 448 -26.04 9.12 -20.18
N GLY A 449 -24.86 8.96 -19.60
CA GLY A 449 -23.85 7.99 -20.02
C GLY A 449 -23.31 7.20 -18.83
N THR A 450 -22.54 6.17 -19.14
CA THR A 450 -21.57 5.55 -18.25
C THR A 450 -20.16 6.06 -18.57
N ILE A 451 -19.14 5.59 -17.84
CA ILE A 451 -17.76 5.95 -18.13
C ILE A 451 -17.23 5.24 -19.40
N SER A 452 -17.70 4.03 -19.71
CA SER A 452 -17.37 3.36 -20.99
C SER A 452 -18.02 4.05 -22.20
N ASP A 453 -19.25 4.56 -22.11
CA ASP A 453 -19.88 5.32 -23.21
C ASP A 453 -18.98 6.49 -23.65
N TYR A 454 -18.45 7.25 -22.68
CA TYR A 454 -17.53 8.37 -22.94
C TYR A 454 -16.22 7.92 -23.61
N PHE A 455 -15.54 6.90 -23.07
CA PHE A 455 -14.25 6.45 -23.64
C PHE A 455 -14.39 5.78 -25.02
N GLU A 456 -15.51 5.12 -25.30
CA GLU A 456 -15.81 4.56 -26.63
C GLU A 456 -16.12 5.66 -27.64
N ALA A 457 -16.85 6.71 -27.25
CA ALA A 457 -17.04 7.91 -28.07
C ALA A 457 -15.73 8.68 -28.30
N LEU A 458 -14.88 8.82 -27.27
CA LEU A 458 -13.57 9.49 -27.38
C LEU A 458 -12.66 8.78 -28.39
N ARG A 459 -12.51 7.45 -28.29
CA ARG A 459 -11.71 6.64 -29.22
C ARG A 459 -12.23 6.72 -30.65
N LYS A 460 -13.56 6.76 -30.83
CA LYS A 460 -14.19 6.98 -32.14
C LYS A 460 -13.88 8.37 -32.71
N SER A 461 -13.88 9.42 -31.90
CA SER A 461 -13.58 10.80 -32.32
C SER A 461 -12.09 10.99 -32.67
N THR A 462 -11.17 10.35 -31.94
CA THR A 462 -9.72 10.41 -32.25
C THR A 462 -9.29 9.49 -33.39
N GLY A 463 -10.15 8.57 -33.85
CA GLY A 463 -9.81 7.55 -34.84
C GLY A 463 -8.87 6.46 -34.30
N MET A 464 -8.95 6.17 -33.01
CA MET A 464 -8.15 5.14 -32.34
C MET A 464 -8.79 3.76 -32.47
N ASP A 465 -8.02 2.79 -32.95
CA ASP A 465 -8.40 1.38 -32.95
C ASP A 465 -8.61 0.89 -31.49
N PRO A 466 -9.63 0.07 -31.17
CA PRO A 466 -9.79 -0.54 -29.84
C PRO A 466 -8.56 -1.37 -29.38
N VAL A 467 -7.71 -1.83 -30.29
CA VAL A 467 -6.44 -2.54 -30.00
C VAL A 467 -5.30 -1.58 -29.60
N GLY A 468 -5.49 -0.26 -29.71
CA GLY A 468 -4.60 0.75 -29.11
C GLY A 468 -3.46 1.26 -29.99
N ILE A 469 -3.50 1.01 -31.31
CA ILE A 469 -2.50 1.57 -32.24
C ILE A 469 -2.89 3.02 -32.58
N ASN A 470 -1.95 3.96 -32.40
CA ASN A 470 -2.12 5.36 -32.79
C ASN A 470 -2.06 5.52 -34.33
N VAL A 471 -3.22 5.49 -35.00
CA VAL A 471 -3.37 5.68 -36.46
C VAL A 471 -4.08 7.00 -36.81
N GLY A 472 -4.69 7.67 -35.82
CA GLY A 472 -5.51 8.88 -36.02
C GLY A 472 -4.73 10.20 -36.14
N GLN A 473 -5.38 11.22 -36.73
CA GLN A 473 -4.81 12.56 -36.88
C GLN A 473 -4.75 13.38 -35.57
N LEU A 474 -5.56 13.03 -34.57
CA LEU A 474 -5.50 13.59 -33.21
C LEU A 474 -4.75 12.63 -32.27
N ALA A 475 -3.43 12.53 -32.43
CA ALA A 475 -2.60 11.77 -31.50
C ALA A 475 -2.66 12.40 -30.09
N LEU A 476 -3.11 11.62 -29.09
CA LEU A 476 -3.03 12.01 -27.68
C LEU A 476 -1.57 11.89 -27.20
N PRO A 477 -1.12 12.75 -26.25
CA PRO A 477 0.22 12.67 -25.69
C PRO A 477 0.44 11.39 -24.88
N VAL A 478 1.71 11.00 -24.75
CA VAL A 478 2.17 10.01 -23.78
C VAL A 478 2.79 10.74 -22.58
N LEU A 479 2.48 10.28 -21.37
CA LEU A 479 2.98 10.85 -20.12
C LEU A 479 3.51 9.74 -19.20
N SER A 480 4.66 9.98 -18.58
CA SER A 480 5.27 9.10 -17.57
C SER A 480 5.56 9.85 -16.27
N GLY A 481 5.67 9.11 -15.16
CA GLY A 481 5.81 9.66 -13.79
C GLY A 481 4.51 9.64 -12.98
N ASP A 482 4.49 10.35 -11.85
CA ASP A 482 3.39 10.34 -10.87
C ASP A 482 2.81 11.74 -10.57
N PHE A 483 1.78 11.78 -9.72
CA PHE A 483 1.05 13.01 -9.37
C PHE A 483 1.18 13.38 -7.88
N PHE A 484 2.30 13.02 -7.24
CA PHE A 484 2.64 13.41 -5.87
C PHE A 484 3.62 14.59 -5.83
N THR A 485 3.54 15.49 -4.84
CA THR A 485 2.57 15.50 -3.73
C THR A 485 1.38 16.41 -4.04
N TYR A 486 0.16 15.91 -3.80
CA TYR A 486 -1.08 16.64 -4.05
C TYR A 486 -1.20 17.88 -3.16
N ALA A 487 -1.61 18.99 -3.77
CA ALA A 487 -2.15 20.16 -3.09
C ALA A 487 -3.47 20.55 -3.74
N ASP A 488 -4.52 20.71 -2.92
CA ASP A 488 -5.85 21.11 -3.37
C ASP A 488 -5.96 22.63 -3.58
N ARG A 489 -5.24 23.42 -2.77
CA ARG A 489 -5.08 24.88 -2.92
C ARG A 489 -3.85 25.39 -2.17
N ASP A 490 -3.40 26.59 -2.52
CA ASP A 490 -2.40 27.35 -1.74
C ASP A 490 -1.13 26.53 -1.46
N ASP A 491 -0.60 26.56 -0.23
CA ASP A 491 0.52 25.73 0.25
C ASP A 491 0.06 24.44 0.96
N HIS A 492 -1.21 24.03 0.76
CA HIS A 492 -1.82 22.89 1.45
C HIS A 492 -1.47 21.55 0.80
N TYR A 493 -0.22 21.11 0.98
CA TYR A 493 0.22 19.79 0.54
C TYR A 493 -0.27 18.69 1.50
N TRP A 494 -0.81 17.62 0.92
CA TRP A 494 -1.39 16.48 1.62
C TRP A 494 -0.32 15.45 2.00
N SER A 495 0.87 15.87 2.41
CA SER A 495 1.96 14.98 2.84
C SER A 495 1.83 14.49 4.29
N GLY A 496 0.82 14.94 5.03
CA GLY A 496 0.58 14.53 6.41
C GLY A 496 0.07 13.09 6.54
N TYR A 497 -0.84 12.68 5.64
CA TYR A 497 -1.45 11.34 5.73
C TYR A 497 -0.47 10.21 5.42
N PHE A 498 0.65 10.48 4.72
CA PHE A 498 1.75 9.52 4.51
C PHE A 498 2.26 8.92 5.84
N THR A 499 2.07 9.62 6.97
CA THR A 499 2.49 9.17 8.31
C THR A 499 1.34 9.05 9.32
N SER A 500 0.17 9.66 9.09
CA SER A 500 -0.93 9.67 10.07
C SER A 500 -1.31 8.26 10.56
N ARG A 501 -1.46 8.10 11.89
CA ARG A 501 -1.72 6.83 12.58
C ARG A 501 -0.78 5.68 12.13
N PRO A 502 0.55 5.79 12.32
CA PRO A 502 1.55 4.87 11.76
C PRO A 502 1.44 3.44 12.33
N PHE A 503 0.87 3.29 13.53
CA PHE A 503 0.57 1.98 14.13
C PHE A 503 -0.23 1.07 13.18
N TYR A 504 -1.28 1.59 12.56
CA TYR A 504 -2.13 0.79 11.67
C TYR A 504 -1.50 0.61 10.28
N LYS A 505 -0.69 1.56 9.79
CA LYS A 505 0.20 1.37 8.63
C LYS A 505 1.24 0.25 8.86
N ARG A 506 1.65 0.00 10.10
CA ARG A 506 2.47 -1.17 10.47
C ARG A 506 1.63 -2.45 10.60
N LEU A 507 0.43 -2.38 11.18
CA LEU A 507 -0.48 -3.52 11.33
C LEU A 507 -0.93 -4.08 9.97
N ASP A 508 -1.13 -3.21 8.98
CA ASP A 508 -1.37 -3.53 7.57
C ASP A 508 -0.26 -4.43 6.99
N ARG A 509 1.00 -3.99 7.00
CA ARG A 509 2.15 -4.82 6.54
C ARG A 509 2.30 -6.14 7.31
N VAL A 510 1.91 -6.16 8.60
CA VAL A 510 1.88 -7.40 9.39
C VAL A 510 0.80 -8.36 8.89
N LEU A 511 -0.43 -7.88 8.62
CA LEU A 511 -1.48 -8.71 8.03
C LEU A 511 -1.12 -9.15 6.61
N GLU A 512 -0.68 -8.24 5.75
CA GLU A 512 -0.24 -8.51 4.37
C GLU A 512 0.78 -9.67 4.33
N SER A 513 1.83 -9.59 5.16
CA SER A 513 2.83 -10.66 5.24
C SER A 513 2.28 -11.98 5.76
N HIS A 514 1.41 -11.96 6.78
CA HIS A 514 0.84 -13.20 7.32
C HIS A 514 -0.22 -13.81 6.39
N LEU A 515 -0.95 -12.99 5.62
CA LEU A 515 -1.90 -13.45 4.61
C LEU A 515 -1.15 -14.13 3.46
N ARG A 516 -0.14 -13.49 2.85
CA ARG A 516 0.72 -14.12 1.83
C ARG A 516 1.33 -15.43 2.35
N ALA A 517 1.84 -15.44 3.59
CA ALA A 517 2.37 -16.64 4.23
C ALA A 517 1.31 -17.75 4.39
N ALA A 518 0.08 -17.40 4.76
CA ALA A 518 -1.02 -18.35 4.91
C ALA A 518 -1.51 -18.88 3.56
N GLU A 519 -1.70 -18.03 2.55
CA GLU A 519 -2.12 -18.41 1.19
C GLU A 519 -1.17 -19.45 0.58
N VAL A 520 0.14 -19.16 0.60
CA VAL A 520 1.16 -20.04 0.02
C VAL A 520 1.20 -21.39 0.75
N LEU A 521 1.22 -21.39 2.09
CA LEU A 521 1.30 -22.62 2.88
C LEU A 521 0.02 -23.45 2.78
N TYR A 522 -1.14 -22.80 2.72
CA TYR A 522 -2.45 -23.43 2.53
C TYR A 522 -2.57 -24.05 1.14
N SER A 523 -2.16 -23.34 0.09
CA SER A 523 -2.19 -23.85 -1.30
C SER A 523 -1.28 -25.06 -1.49
N LEU A 524 -0.07 -25.03 -0.91
CA LEU A 524 0.83 -26.19 -0.85
C LEU A 524 0.24 -27.36 -0.03
N THR A 525 -0.49 -27.05 1.05
CA THR A 525 -1.19 -28.06 1.87
C THR A 525 -2.30 -28.75 1.10
N LEU A 526 -3.14 -28.01 0.35
CA LEU A 526 -4.19 -28.62 -0.49
C LEU A 526 -3.60 -29.57 -1.54
N ALA A 527 -2.52 -29.16 -2.22
CA ALA A 527 -1.83 -30.01 -3.18
C ALA A 527 -1.23 -31.27 -2.51
N ASN A 528 -0.64 -31.12 -1.32
CA ASN A 528 -0.11 -32.26 -0.55
C ASN A 528 -1.23 -33.22 -0.08
N ILE A 529 -2.40 -32.69 0.28
CA ILE A 529 -3.59 -33.49 0.63
C ILE A 529 -4.11 -34.30 -0.58
N GLN A 530 -4.08 -33.75 -1.81
CA GLN A 530 -4.41 -34.52 -3.01
C GLN A 530 -3.46 -35.71 -3.23
N LYS A 531 -2.15 -35.51 -2.97
CA LYS A 531 -1.12 -36.55 -3.14
C LYS A 531 -1.27 -37.74 -2.18
N TYR A 532 -1.50 -37.47 -0.90
CA TYR A 532 -1.50 -38.49 0.17
C TYR A 532 -2.90 -39.05 0.49
N GLY A 533 -3.95 -38.53 -0.14
CA GLY A 533 -5.34 -38.84 0.17
C GLY A 533 -5.87 -37.96 1.30
N GLN A 534 -7.18 -37.64 1.27
CA GLN A 534 -7.76 -36.75 2.26
C GLN A 534 -7.91 -37.42 3.62
N PRO A 535 -7.42 -36.81 4.72
CA PRO A 535 -8.00 -37.08 6.03
C PRO A 535 -9.41 -36.48 6.06
N ASN A 536 -10.36 -37.14 6.73
CA ASN A 536 -11.74 -36.64 6.85
C ASN A 536 -11.87 -35.34 7.68
N ASP A 537 -10.77 -34.83 8.23
CA ASP A 537 -10.74 -33.89 9.35
C ASP A 537 -9.85 -32.64 9.11
N TYR A 538 -9.22 -32.49 7.93
CA TYR A 538 -8.52 -31.22 7.63
C TYR A 538 -9.55 -30.13 7.26
N PRO A 539 -9.60 -28.99 7.98
CA PRO A 539 -10.66 -27.98 7.84
C PRO A 539 -10.45 -27.07 6.63
N SER A 540 -10.36 -27.64 5.42
CA SER A 540 -10.09 -26.94 4.16
C SER A 540 -11.06 -25.79 3.91
N VAL A 541 -12.36 -26.07 3.92
CA VAL A 541 -13.41 -25.08 3.64
C VAL A 541 -13.44 -23.96 4.69
N ASP A 542 -13.23 -24.27 5.97
CA ASP A 542 -13.24 -23.24 7.02
C ASP A 542 -11.96 -22.40 7.00
N ASN A 543 -10.79 -22.99 6.77
CA ASN A 543 -9.56 -22.24 6.54
C ASN A 543 -9.68 -21.33 5.29
N TYR A 544 -10.42 -21.75 4.25
CA TYR A 544 -10.71 -20.90 3.10
C TYR A 544 -11.59 -19.69 3.44
N LYS A 545 -12.58 -19.85 4.34
CA LYS A 545 -13.39 -18.73 4.86
C LYS A 545 -12.52 -17.75 5.66
N LEU A 546 -11.64 -18.26 6.53
CA LEU A 546 -10.70 -17.45 7.32
C LEU A 546 -9.74 -16.64 6.43
N LEU A 547 -9.23 -17.23 5.35
CA LEU A 547 -8.46 -16.51 4.32
C LEU A 547 -9.31 -15.46 3.60
N THR A 548 -10.54 -15.80 3.21
CA THR A 548 -11.45 -14.87 2.49
C THR A 548 -11.83 -13.66 3.36
N GLU A 549 -12.08 -13.85 4.65
CA GLU A 549 -12.29 -12.75 5.60
C GLU A 549 -11.03 -11.87 5.71
N ALA A 550 -9.85 -12.47 5.80
CA ALA A 550 -8.59 -11.74 5.88
C ALA A 550 -8.27 -10.93 4.62
N ARG A 551 -8.50 -11.48 3.41
CA ARG A 551 -8.41 -10.75 2.13
C ARG A 551 -9.33 -9.54 2.11
N ARG A 552 -10.60 -9.73 2.51
CA ARG A 552 -11.62 -8.66 2.50
C ARG A 552 -11.35 -7.57 3.52
N ASN A 553 -10.86 -7.90 4.71
CA ASN A 553 -10.49 -6.91 5.72
C ASN A 553 -9.19 -6.17 5.36
N LEU A 554 -8.18 -6.85 4.81
CA LEU A 554 -6.97 -6.19 4.27
C LEU A 554 -7.33 -5.27 3.11
N GLY A 555 -8.15 -5.74 2.16
CA GLY A 555 -8.62 -4.97 1.02
C GLY A 555 -9.50 -3.78 1.43
N LEU A 556 -10.36 -3.94 2.45
CA LEU A 556 -11.13 -2.84 3.03
C LEU A 556 -10.20 -1.77 3.61
N PHE A 557 -9.12 -2.19 4.28
CA PHE A 557 -8.14 -1.27 4.86
C PHE A 557 -7.30 -0.52 3.82
N GLN A 558 -7.28 -0.93 2.54
CA GLN A 558 -6.58 -0.17 1.51
C GLN A 558 -7.33 1.13 1.11
N HIS A 559 -8.56 1.37 1.59
CA HIS A 559 -9.34 2.59 1.30
C HIS A 559 -8.59 3.88 1.69
N HIS A 560 -8.89 4.97 0.98
CA HIS A 560 -8.25 6.28 1.14
C HIS A 560 -8.56 7.03 2.44
N ASP A 561 -9.42 6.54 3.35
CA ASP A 561 -9.45 7.02 4.75
C ASP A 561 -9.01 5.96 5.78
N ALA A 562 -8.67 4.76 5.33
CA ALA A 562 -8.26 3.63 6.15
C ALA A 562 -6.73 3.60 6.38
N ILE A 563 -5.95 3.10 5.41
CA ILE A 563 -4.47 3.02 5.51
C ILE A 563 -3.81 4.40 5.59
N THR A 564 -4.41 5.42 4.98
CA THR A 564 -4.03 6.83 5.10
C THR A 564 -4.09 7.34 6.54
N GLY A 565 -4.90 6.72 7.40
CA GLY A 565 -5.12 7.17 8.76
C GLY A 565 -5.86 8.51 8.80
N THR A 566 -6.86 8.71 7.95
CA THR A 566 -7.65 9.95 7.88
C THR A 566 -9.13 9.77 8.27
N GLY A 567 -9.59 8.54 8.53
CA GLY A 567 -10.86 8.28 9.22
C GLY A 567 -10.88 8.76 10.68
N LYS A 568 -12.07 8.75 11.29
CA LYS A 568 -12.27 9.09 12.72
C LYS A 568 -11.75 8.02 13.66
N ASP A 569 -11.43 8.40 14.90
CA ASP A 569 -10.80 7.49 15.88
C ASP A 569 -11.57 6.18 16.08
N TRP A 570 -12.91 6.22 16.09
CA TRP A 570 -13.75 5.01 16.22
C TRP A 570 -13.79 4.15 14.94
N VAL A 571 -13.59 4.75 13.78
CA VAL A 571 -13.49 4.05 12.49
C VAL A 571 -12.11 3.41 12.35
N VAL A 572 -11.06 4.11 12.76
CA VAL A 572 -9.69 3.58 12.90
C VAL A 572 -9.66 2.40 13.89
N VAL A 573 -10.44 2.43 14.98
CA VAL A 573 -10.60 1.30 15.92
C VAL A 573 -11.39 0.13 15.30
N ASP A 574 -12.41 0.38 14.49
CA ASP A 574 -13.13 -0.67 13.74
C ASP A 574 -12.18 -1.38 12.75
N TYR A 575 -11.42 -0.62 11.96
CA TYR A 575 -10.36 -1.13 11.10
C TYR A 575 -9.30 -1.91 11.86
N GLY A 576 -8.75 -1.36 12.95
CA GLY A 576 -7.78 -2.05 13.80
C GLY A 576 -8.32 -3.40 14.31
N THR A 577 -9.58 -3.44 14.72
CA THR A 577 -10.26 -4.68 15.17
C THR A 577 -10.38 -5.70 14.04
N ARG A 578 -10.78 -5.27 12.83
CA ARG A 578 -10.84 -6.14 11.64
C ARG A 578 -9.47 -6.70 11.27
N LEU A 579 -8.44 -5.86 11.20
CA LEU A 579 -7.05 -6.27 10.93
C LEU A 579 -6.54 -7.27 11.96
N PHE A 580 -6.78 -7.02 13.25
CA PHE A 580 -6.38 -7.89 14.35
C PHE A 580 -7.07 -9.27 14.28
N HIS A 581 -8.39 -9.32 14.08
CA HIS A 581 -9.10 -10.58 13.88
C HIS A 581 -8.58 -11.34 12.65
N SER A 582 -8.31 -10.64 11.55
CA SER A 582 -7.71 -11.24 10.36
C SER A 582 -6.31 -11.80 10.61
N ILE A 583 -5.48 -11.15 11.43
CA ILE A 583 -4.17 -11.67 11.84
C ILE A 583 -4.32 -12.97 12.64
N LEU A 584 -5.30 -13.06 13.56
CA LEU A 584 -5.59 -14.29 14.29
C LEU A 584 -6.09 -15.41 13.36
N ASN A 585 -6.96 -15.07 12.40
CA ASN A 585 -7.49 -15.99 11.40
C ASN A 585 -6.37 -16.60 10.55
N VAL A 586 -5.48 -15.79 9.96
CA VAL A 586 -4.38 -16.31 9.13
C VAL A 586 -3.33 -17.06 9.97
N LYS A 587 -3.08 -16.66 11.22
CA LYS A 587 -2.23 -17.42 12.15
C LYS A 587 -2.79 -18.82 12.43
N ARG A 588 -4.12 -18.98 12.56
CA ARG A 588 -4.78 -20.29 12.66
C ARG A 588 -4.65 -21.13 11.39
N VAL A 589 -4.76 -20.52 10.20
CA VAL A 589 -4.56 -21.21 8.91
C VAL A 589 -3.11 -21.70 8.77
N ILE A 590 -2.12 -20.88 9.13
CA ILE A 590 -0.70 -21.26 9.15
C ILE A 590 -0.46 -22.43 10.10
N VAL A 591 -0.96 -22.36 11.35
CA VAL A 591 -0.88 -23.45 12.34
C VAL A 591 -1.47 -24.76 11.80
N SER A 592 -2.65 -24.70 11.18
CA SER A 592 -3.37 -25.88 10.68
C SER A 592 -2.64 -26.53 9.49
N SER A 593 -2.12 -25.69 8.58
CA SER A 593 -1.37 -26.10 7.39
C SER A 593 -0.01 -26.67 7.77
N ALA A 594 0.72 -25.98 8.67
CA ALA A 594 2.00 -26.43 9.19
C ALA A 594 1.87 -27.78 9.92
N HIS A 595 0.85 -27.95 10.76
CA HIS A 595 0.57 -29.22 11.45
C HIS A 595 0.46 -30.39 10.46
N TRP A 596 -0.37 -30.26 9.42
CA TRP A 596 -0.47 -31.27 8.37
C TRP A 596 0.89 -31.55 7.71
N LEU A 597 1.61 -30.50 7.32
CA LEU A 597 2.85 -30.64 6.54
C LEU A 597 3.99 -31.28 7.34
N VAL A 598 4.22 -30.94 8.61
CA VAL A 598 5.32 -31.51 9.41
C VAL A 598 5.06 -32.90 10.00
N LEU A 599 3.80 -33.38 10.06
CA LEU A 599 3.53 -34.75 10.52
C LEU A 599 4.20 -35.78 9.59
N LYS A 600 4.98 -36.70 10.17
CA LYS A 600 5.57 -37.82 9.44
C LYS A 600 4.52 -38.84 9.00
N ASP A 601 3.55 -39.12 9.86
CA ASP A 601 2.40 -39.97 9.55
C ASP A 601 1.14 -39.10 9.42
N LYS A 602 0.63 -39.00 8.19
CA LYS A 602 -0.55 -38.21 7.85
C LYS A 602 -1.85 -38.76 8.46
N GLN A 603 -1.90 -40.04 8.83
CA GLN A 603 -3.06 -40.65 9.48
C GLN A 603 -3.23 -40.19 10.94
N THR A 604 -2.19 -39.61 11.55
CA THR A 604 -2.23 -39.06 12.91
C THR A 604 -2.75 -37.62 12.98
N TYR A 605 -3.11 -37.00 11.84
CA TYR A 605 -3.68 -35.65 11.84
C TYR A 605 -5.08 -35.64 12.46
N PHE A 606 -5.28 -34.75 13.43
CA PHE A 606 -6.56 -34.45 14.06
C PHE A 606 -6.71 -32.94 14.27
N HIS A 607 -7.89 -32.38 13.99
CA HIS A 607 -8.20 -30.96 14.11
C HIS A 607 -8.95 -30.67 15.41
N ASP A 608 -8.20 -30.42 16.48
CA ASP A 608 -8.75 -29.80 17.69
C ASP A 608 -8.59 -28.27 17.63
N PRO A 609 -9.66 -27.48 17.41
CA PRO A 609 -9.59 -26.02 17.44
C PRO A 609 -9.57 -25.43 18.86
N SER A 610 -9.84 -26.22 19.89
CA SER A 610 -9.83 -25.81 21.31
C SER A 610 -8.47 -26.00 21.98
N ASN A 611 -7.71 -27.00 21.53
CA ASN A 611 -6.35 -27.30 21.97
C ASN A 611 -5.47 -27.65 20.73
N PRO A 612 -5.09 -26.65 19.91
CA PRO A 612 -4.34 -26.90 18.69
C PRO A 612 -2.94 -27.48 18.96
N PHE A 613 -2.48 -28.33 18.03
CA PHE A 613 -1.19 -29.03 18.12
C PHE A 613 0.02 -28.09 18.04
N LEU A 614 -0.04 -27.10 17.14
CA LEU A 614 0.90 -25.97 17.09
C LEU A 614 0.22 -24.71 17.62
N GLN A 615 1.00 -23.86 18.29
CA GLN A 615 0.62 -22.50 18.66
C GLN A 615 1.72 -21.54 18.21
N MET A 616 1.37 -20.28 17.91
CA MET A 616 2.37 -19.25 17.58
C MET A 616 3.29 -18.97 18.78
N ASP A 617 4.52 -18.53 18.52
CA ASP A 617 5.47 -18.16 19.58
C ASP A 617 5.22 -16.74 20.17
N ASP A 618 4.17 -16.06 19.71
CA ASP A 618 3.69 -14.77 20.21
C ASP A 618 2.18 -14.77 20.53
N VAL A 619 1.77 -13.79 21.34
CA VAL A 619 0.38 -13.44 21.61
C VAL A 619 0.25 -11.91 21.58
N GLN A 620 -0.71 -11.40 20.81
CA GLN A 620 -1.07 -9.98 20.79
C GLN A 620 -2.37 -9.78 21.62
N PRO A 621 -2.35 -9.01 22.74
CA PRO A 621 -3.50 -8.92 23.65
C PRO A 621 -4.73 -8.19 23.09
N SER A 622 -4.52 -7.19 22.22
CA SER A 622 -5.57 -6.36 21.65
C SER A 622 -5.11 -5.78 20.31
N GLN A 623 -6.06 -5.25 19.54
CA GLN A 623 -5.79 -4.61 18.25
C GLN A 623 -4.76 -3.48 18.34
N ASP A 624 -4.71 -2.75 19.46
CA ASP A 624 -3.86 -1.59 19.70
C ASP A 624 -2.61 -1.87 20.57
N ALA A 625 -2.29 -3.14 20.80
CA ALA A 625 -1.11 -3.58 21.57
C ALA A 625 -0.07 -4.27 20.68
N LEU A 626 1.21 -4.15 21.05
CA LEU A 626 2.30 -4.89 20.42
C LEU A 626 2.26 -6.38 20.84
N PRO A 627 2.65 -7.32 19.95
CA PRO A 627 2.76 -8.74 20.28
C PRO A 627 3.84 -9.01 21.33
N ARG A 628 3.60 -9.99 22.19
CA ARG A 628 4.52 -10.44 23.25
C ARG A 628 4.88 -11.90 23.01
N LYS A 629 6.15 -12.27 23.17
CA LYS A 629 6.58 -13.68 23.06
C LYS A 629 6.00 -14.52 24.19
N ILE A 630 5.61 -15.75 23.89
CA ILE A 630 5.28 -16.74 24.91
C ILE A 630 6.55 -17.23 25.59
N ILE A 631 6.44 -17.61 26.87
CA ILE A 631 7.55 -18.20 27.62
C ILE A 631 7.54 -19.72 27.40
N PHE A 632 8.67 -20.26 26.97
CA PHE A 632 8.88 -21.69 26.81
C PHE A 632 9.49 -22.24 28.10
N GLU A 633 8.66 -22.90 28.89
CA GLU A 633 9.15 -23.91 29.83
C GLU A 633 9.95 -24.96 29.04
N VAL A 634 11.22 -25.15 29.43
CA VAL A 634 12.17 -26.11 28.84
C VAL A 634 12.65 -27.02 29.95
N HIS A 635 12.74 -28.32 29.66
CA HIS A 635 13.08 -29.38 30.61
C HIS A 635 14.01 -30.42 29.93
N GLU A 636 14.35 -31.52 30.63
CA GLU A 636 15.10 -32.64 30.05
C GLU A 636 14.41 -33.25 28.81
N LYS A 637 13.07 -33.29 28.78
CA LYS A 637 12.31 -33.69 27.60
C LYS A 637 12.32 -32.57 26.55
N PRO A 638 12.64 -32.86 25.27
CA PRO A 638 12.71 -31.85 24.22
C PRO A 638 11.34 -31.23 23.92
N ARG A 639 11.25 -29.92 24.02
CA ARG A 639 10.14 -29.12 23.50
C ARG A 639 10.41 -28.78 22.03
N LEU A 640 9.47 -29.12 21.15
CA LEU A 640 9.64 -28.93 19.71
C LEU A 640 9.20 -27.53 19.25
N LEU A 641 9.96 -26.97 18.32
CA LEU A 641 9.71 -25.68 17.67
C LEU A 641 9.73 -25.87 16.15
N VAL A 642 8.67 -25.44 15.47
CA VAL A 642 8.56 -25.42 14.00
C VAL A 642 8.79 -23.99 13.53
N VAL A 643 9.65 -23.81 12.53
CA VAL A 643 10.02 -22.51 11.97
C VAL A 643 9.67 -22.49 10.48
N TYR A 644 8.69 -21.68 10.10
CA TYR A 644 8.25 -21.49 8.73
C TYR A 644 9.01 -20.36 8.05
N ASN A 645 9.47 -20.62 6.83
CA ASN A 645 10.03 -19.63 5.93
C ASN A 645 9.00 -19.23 4.85
N PRO A 646 8.31 -18.08 4.99
CA PRO A 646 7.38 -17.60 3.95
C PRO A 646 8.05 -17.04 2.69
N THR A 647 9.39 -17.13 2.52
CA THR A 647 10.08 -16.66 1.31
C THR A 647 10.61 -17.81 0.46
N GLU A 648 10.51 -17.62 -0.86
CA GLU A 648 11.02 -18.40 -1.99
C GLU A 648 12.56 -18.46 -2.09
N GLN A 649 13.26 -17.93 -1.08
CA GLN A 649 14.70 -17.96 -0.92
C GLN A 649 15.08 -18.82 0.29
N ALA A 650 16.09 -19.68 0.14
CA ALA A 650 16.73 -20.35 1.26
C ALA A 650 17.47 -19.30 2.12
N ARG A 651 17.28 -19.32 3.44
CA ARG A 651 17.92 -18.32 4.32
C ARG A 651 18.41 -18.88 5.65
N MET A 652 19.49 -18.27 6.11
CA MET A 652 20.00 -18.32 7.48
C MET A 652 19.48 -17.07 8.20
N SER A 653 18.82 -17.22 9.35
CA SER A 653 18.33 -16.05 10.10
C SER A 653 18.22 -16.33 11.59
N MET A 654 18.21 -15.27 12.40
CA MET A 654 18.10 -15.38 13.85
C MET A 654 16.63 -15.65 14.24
N VAL A 655 16.35 -16.84 14.77
CA VAL A 655 15.09 -17.14 15.48
C VAL A 655 15.29 -16.78 16.94
N THR A 656 14.22 -16.30 17.60
CA THR A 656 14.30 -15.84 19.00
C THR A 656 13.01 -16.16 19.74
N VAL A 657 13.15 -16.89 20.84
CA VAL A 657 12.08 -17.33 21.76
C VAL A 657 12.46 -17.01 23.20
N TYR A 658 11.49 -16.91 24.11
CA TYR A 658 11.76 -16.72 25.53
C TYR A 658 11.71 -18.07 26.27
N VAL A 659 12.61 -18.28 27.24
CA VAL A 659 12.79 -19.56 27.96
C VAL A 659 12.93 -19.34 29.47
N THR A 660 12.57 -20.34 30.28
CA THR A 660 12.61 -20.30 31.76
C THR A 660 13.96 -20.63 32.39
N THR A 661 14.98 -20.98 31.61
CA THR A 661 16.31 -21.39 32.10
C THR A 661 17.39 -20.85 31.15
N PRO A 662 18.55 -20.37 31.65
CA PRO A 662 19.64 -19.95 30.78
C PRO A 662 20.47 -21.13 30.25
N LYS A 663 20.14 -22.37 30.63
CA LYS A 663 20.86 -23.59 30.27
C LYS A 663 20.09 -24.35 29.18
N VAL A 664 20.04 -23.82 27.95
CA VAL A 664 19.32 -24.47 26.84
C VAL A 664 20.27 -25.03 25.79
N ARG A 665 19.97 -26.25 25.36
CA ARG A 665 20.59 -26.92 24.21
C ARG A 665 19.60 -26.94 23.05
N VAL A 666 20.05 -26.44 21.90
CA VAL A 666 19.25 -26.37 20.66
C VAL A 666 19.74 -27.42 19.68
N LEU A 667 18.87 -28.35 19.29
CA LEU A 667 19.14 -29.34 18.24
C LEU A 667 18.28 -29.04 16.99
N ASN A 668 18.81 -29.33 15.81
CA ASN A 668 18.02 -29.39 14.58
C ASN A 668 17.33 -30.77 14.42
N ALA A 669 16.53 -30.93 13.37
CA ALA A 669 15.85 -32.19 13.04
C ALA A 669 16.77 -33.41 12.81
N LEU A 670 18.08 -33.23 12.63
CA LEU A 670 19.08 -34.30 12.52
C LEU A 670 19.75 -34.63 13.87
N GLY A 671 19.33 -33.96 14.96
CA GLY A 671 19.97 -34.08 16.27
C GLY A 671 21.30 -33.33 16.41
N HIS A 672 21.70 -32.53 15.41
CA HIS A 672 22.93 -31.75 15.45
C HIS A 672 22.75 -30.47 16.28
N VAL A 673 23.74 -30.14 17.10
CA VAL A 673 23.75 -28.94 17.96
C VAL A 673 23.92 -27.67 17.14
N VAL A 674 22.93 -26.78 17.25
CA VAL A 674 22.91 -25.43 16.67
C VAL A 674 23.58 -24.43 17.64
N ARG A 675 24.32 -23.45 17.13
CA ARG A 675 24.90 -22.39 17.97
C ARG A 675 23.81 -21.40 18.39
N ALA A 676 23.78 -21.06 19.68
CA ALA A 676 22.80 -20.17 20.27
C ALA A 676 23.46 -19.14 21.20
N GLN A 677 22.73 -18.06 21.49
CA GLN A 677 23.04 -17.10 22.53
C GLN A 677 21.83 -17.00 23.48
N VAL A 678 22.10 -17.00 24.78
CA VAL A 678 21.12 -16.65 25.81
C VAL A 678 21.38 -15.23 26.28
N SER A 679 20.33 -14.42 26.38
CA SER A 679 20.37 -12.99 26.73
C SER A 679 19.31 -12.69 27.80
N ALA A 680 19.49 -11.63 28.58
CA ALA A 680 18.45 -11.14 29.50
C ALA A 680 17.27 -10.55 28.71
N VAL A 681 16.05 -10.77 29.21
CA VAL A 681 14.86 -9.99 28.80
C VAL A 681 14.83 -8.71 29.65
N TRP A 682 14.64 -7.56 29.01
CA TRP A 682 14.67 -6.25 29.67
C TRP A 682 13.26 -5.70 29.85
N ASN A 683 12.90 -5.33 31.08
CA ASN A 683 11.62 -4.71 31.41
C ASN A 683 11.67 -3.18 31.23
N ASP A 684 12.82 -2.58 31.55
CA ASP A 684 13.19 -1.20 31.23
C ASP A 684 14.72 -1.09 31.02
N ALA A 685 15.28 0.12 30.97
CA ALA A 685 16.71 0.35 30.74
C ALA A 685 17.64 -0.04 31.91
N SER A 686 17.10 -0.48 33.04
CA SER A 686 17.80 -0.78 34.29
C SER A 686 17.40 -2.12 34.94
N HIS A 687 16.20 -2.62 34.68
CA HIS A 687 15.70 -3.87 35.28
C HIS A 687 15.53 -4.97 34.22
N ALA A 688 16.26 -6.07 34.37
CA ALA A 688 16.02 -7.31 33.64
C ALA A 688 14.88 -8.14 34.29
N ALA A 689 14.46 -9.21 33.61
CA ALA A 689 13.65 -10.28 34.19
C ALA A 689 14.56 -11.37 34.77
N ALA A 690 14.27 -11.80 36.01
CA ALA A 690 15.10 -12.77 36.74
C ALA A 690 14.95 -14.22 36.24
N ASP A 691 13.75 -14.58 35.79
CA ASP A 691 13.30 -15.94 35.48
C ASP A 691 12.97 -16.17 33.99
N VAL A 692 13.12 -15.13 33.16
CA VAL A 692 12.82 -15.18 31.71
C VAL A 692 14.02 -14.72 30.89
N PHE A 693 14.51 -15.61 30.03
CA PHE A 693 15.69 -15.38 29.21
C PHE A 693 15.33 -15.42 27.72
N GLN A 694 15.98 -14.57 26.93
CA GLN A 694 15.87 -14.59 25.48
C GLN A 694 16.88 -15.58 24.89
N LEU A 695 16.39 -16.66 24.30
CA LEU A 695 17.19 -17.60 23.52
C LEU A 695 17.13 -17.22 22.04
N SER A 696 18.27 -16.83 21.48
CA SER A 696 18.45 -16.48 20.07
C SER A 696 19.39 -17.48 19.40
N PHE A 697 18.99 -18.06 18.26
CA PHE A 697 19.81 -19.03 17.53
C PHE A 697 19.67 -18.88 16.01
N VAL A 698 20.70 -19.29 15.27
CA VAL A 698 20.67 -19.19 13.79
C VAL A 698 19.92 -20.39 13.22
N ALA A 699 18.70 -20.16 12.75
CA ALA A 699 17.92 -21.14 12.03
C ALA A 699 18.31 -21.13 10.54
N GLN A 700 18.51 -22.32 9.99
CA GLN A 700 18.53 -22.57 8.55
C GLN A 700 17.12 -22.96 8.12
N ALA A 701 16.58 -22.31 7.08
CA ALA A 701 15.25 -22.59 6.58
C ALA A 701 15.22 -22.66 5.05
N ALA A 702 14.62 -23.74 4.54
CA ALA A 702 14.49 -24.01 3.12
C ALA A 702 13.48 -23.06 2.44
N PRO A 703 13.53 -22.88 1.10
CA PRO A 703 12.60 -22.00 0.40
C PRO A 703 11.15 -22.49 0.56
N LEU A 704 10.26 -21.61 1.03
CA LEU A 704 8.86 -21.93 1.39
C LEU A 704 8.70 -23.09 2.39
N GLY A 705 9.76 -23.46 3.12
CA GLY A 705 9.82 -24.68 3.94
C GLY A 705 9.56 -24.51 5.44
N LEU A 706 9.35 -25.64 6.12
CA LEU A 706 9.18 -25.76 7.57
C LEU A 706 10.37 -26.51 8.17
N SER A 707 11.21 -25.83 8.95
CA SER A 707 12.30 -26.46 9.71
C SER A 707 11.83 -26.86 11.12
N VAL A 708 12.33 -27.97 11.65
CA VAL A 708 12.02 -28.46 13.02
C VAL A 708 13.26 -28.39 13.90
N TYR A 709 13.10 -27.85 15.10
CA TYR A 709 14.12 -27.72 16.14
C TYR A 709 13.64 -28.32 17.48
N GLN A 710 14.59 -28.72 18.31
CA GLN A 710 14.35 -29.25 19.66
C GLN A 710 15.04 -28.35 20.69
N LEU A 711 14.31 -27.96 21.73
CA LEU A 711 14.78 -27.19 22.87
C LEU A 711 14.75 -28.09 24.11
N MET A 712 15.91 -28.34 24.73
CA MET A 712 16.03 -29.15 25.94
C MET A 712 16.94 -28.46 26.97
N GLU A 713 16.71 -28.70 28.25
CA GLU A 713 17.58 -28.16 29.31
C GLU A 713 18.92 -28.92 29.32
N GLY A 714 20.02 -28.18 29.41
CA GLY A 714 21.36 -28.73 29.42
C GLY A 714 22.45 -27.68 29.26
N MET A 715 23.61 -27.94 29.87
CA MET A 715 24.83 -27.18 29.62
C MET A 715 25.41 -27.57 28.26
N GLU A 716 25.38 -26.65 27.29
CA GLU A 716 25.87 -26.87 25.92
C GLU A 716 26.94 -25.82 25.59
N PRO A 717 28.20 -26.19 25.34
CA PRO A 717 29.27 -25.24 24.99
C PRO A 717 29.01 -24.37 23.75
N ARG A 718 28.08 -24.76 22.87
CA ARG A 718 27.60 -23.95 21.73
C ARG A 718 26.49 -22.96 22.06
N THR A 719 26.05 -22.89 23.31
CA THR A 719 25.08 -21.89 23.81
C THR A 719 25.83 -20.90 24.70
N GLU A 720 26.06 -19.69 24.20
CA GLU A 720 26.83 -18.66 24.91
C GLU A 720 25.93 -17.69 25.68
N ALA A 721 26.27 -17.38 26.93
CA ALA A 721 25.61 -16.32 27.69
C ALA A 721 26.10 -14.93 27.22
N ALA A 722 25.16 -14.01 27.04
CA ALA A 722 25.43 -12.63 26.67
C ALA A 722 26.34 -11.91 27.69
N LYS A 723 27.03 -10.89 27.19
CA LYS A 723 27.93 -10.03 27.97
C LYS A 723 27.39 -8.62 27.87
N TYR A 724 27.12 -7.98 29.01
CA TYR A 724 26.55 -6.64 29.07
C TYR A 724 27.63 -5.63 29.47
N MET A 725 27.67 -4.51 28.76
CA MET A 725 28.57 -3.40 29.03
C MET A 725 27.74 -2.15 29.32
N PHE A 726 27.99 -1.52 30.46
CA PHE A 726 27.30 -0.32 30.92
C PHE A 726 28.25 0.87 30.95
N LEU A 727 27.85 1.96 30.31
CA LEU A 727 28.57 3.24 30.32
C LEU A 727 28.15 4.04 31.56
N GLN A 728 29.12 4.55 32.33
CA GLN A 728 28.87 5.32 33.56
C GLN A 728 29.11 6.82 33.34
N ASP A 729 28.12 7.54 32.79
CA ASP A 729 28.12 9.01 32.67
C ASP A 729 27.84 9.68 34.03
N GLY A 730 28.79 9.59 34.97
CA GLY A 730 28.80 10.25 36.28
C GLY A 730 27.71 9.82 37.29
N ARG A 731 26.61 9.22 36.82
CA ARG A 731 25.49 8.71 37.62
C ARG A 731 25.65 7.20 37.80
N GLN A 732 25.56 6.72 39.04
CA GLN A 732 25.44 5.28 39.29
C GLN A 732 24.06 4.78 38.85
N ILE A 733 23.99 4.15 37.68
CA ILE A 733 22.86 3.31 37.29
C ILE A 733 23.04 1.96 37.98
N SER A 734 22.16 1.64 38.92
CA SER A 734 22.07 0.30 39.49
C SER A 734 21.25 -0.57 38.54
N VAL A 735 21.79 -1.73 38.16
CA VAL A 735 21.16 -2.69 37.24
C VAL A 735 20.89 -3.97 38.02
N SER A 736 19.66 -4.50 37.94
CA SER A 736 19.22 -5.68 38.69
C SER A 736 18.98 -6.91 37.80
N GLU A 737 18.81 -8.09 38.43
CA GLU A 737 18.42 -9.35 37.79
C GLU A 737 19.36 -9.87 36.67
N LEU A 738 20.66 -9.61 36.79
CA LEU A 738 21.69 -10.05 35.83
C LEU A 738 22.71 -11.05 36.41
N GLU A 739 22.33 -11.85 37.41
CA GLU A 739 23.23 -12.81 38.06
C GLU A 739 23.78 -13.89 37.10
N HIS A 740 23.01 -14.22 36.06
CA HIS A 740 23.38 -15.21 35.04
C HIS A 740 24.32 -14.66 33.94
N PHE A 741 24.62 -13.36 33.93
CA PHE A 741 25.33 -12.69 32.84
C PHE A 741 26.59 -11.97 33.30
N ARG A 742 27.61 -11.90 32.42
CA ARG A 742 28.83 -11.15 32.72
C ARG A 742 28.61 -9.67 32.45
N GLN A 743 28.78 -8.87 33.49
CA GLN A 743 28.63 -7.41 33.46
C GLN A 743 30.00 -6.74 33.39
N PHE A 744 30.10 -5.67 32.61
CA PHE A 744 31.27 -4.83 32.46
C PHE A 744 30.85 -3.37 32.61
N TYR A 745 31.67 -2.55 33.26
CA TYR A 745 31.38 -1.14 33.49
C TYR A 745 32.52 -0.29 32.92
N GLN A 746 32.19 0.66 32.05
CA GLN A 746 33.15 1.54 31.37
C GLN A 746 32.88 3.00 31.75
N GLN A 747 33.95 3.73 32.09
CA GLN A 747 33.91 5.14 32.49
C GLN A 747 34.37 6.11 31.38
N ASP A 748 34.90 5.57 30.28
CA ASP A 748 35.46 6.36 29.17
C ASP A 748 34.42 6.63 28.08
N ALA A 749 34.45 7.84 27.53
CA ALA A 749 33.55 8.34 26.49
C ALA A 749 33.93 7.87 25.07
N ALA A 750 34.97 7.05 24.91
CA ALA A 750 35.36 6.46 23.63
C ALA A 750 34.18 5.72 22.93
N PRO A 751 33.89 5.99 21.64
CA PRO A 751 32.74 5.42 20.92
C PRO A 751 32.63 3.89 21.00
N VAL A 752 31.41 3.39 21.17
CA VAL A 752 31.15 1.94 21.21
C VAL A 752 31.16 1.39 19.78
N HIS A 753 31.87 0.29 19.58
CA HIS A 753 31.94 -0.41 18.30
C HIS A 753 31.13 -1.70 18.33
N ILE A 754 30.34 -1.93 17.27
CA ILE A 754 29.66 -3.21 16.99
C ILE A 754 30.06 -3.65 15.59
N GLU A 755 30.49 -4.90 15.43
CA GLU A 755 30.98 -5.40 14.14
C GLU A 755 30.58 -6.84 13.83
N ASN A 756 30.56 -7.15 12.54
CA ASN A 756 30.38 -8.49 12.00
C ASN A 756 31.48 -8.74 10.92
N PRO A 757 31.43 -9.79 10.08
CA PRO A 757 32.43 -10.03 9.04
C PRO A 757 32.50 -8.96 7.93
N HIS A 758 31.42 -8.21 7.69
CA HIS A 758 31.26 -7.29 6.54
C HIS A 758 31.29 -5.80 6.94
N LEU A 759 30.87 -5.48 8.17
CA LEU A 759 30.63 -4.12 8.65
C LEU A 759 31.20 -3.90 10.06
N LYS A 760 31.66 -2.68 10.33
CA LYS A 760 31.91 -2.13 11.67
C LYS A 760 31.11 -0.83 11.83
N LEU A 761 30.34 -0.73 12.90
CA LEU A 761 29.58 0.45 13.29
C LEU A 761 30.32 1.20 14.40
N SER A 762 30.15 2.52 14.48
CA SER A 762 30.55 3.32 15.64
C SER A 762 29.35 4.09 16.18
N ILE A 763 29.12 3.96 17.48
CA ILE A 763 27.96 4.47 18.20
C ILE A 763 28.44 5.49 19.24
N SER A 764 27.76 6.63 19.28
CA SER A 764 28.03 7.70 20.23
C SER A 764 27.77 7.24 21.66
N THR A 765 28.74 7.40 22.55
CA THR A 765 28.56 7.20 24.00
C THR A 765 27.60 8.23 24.61
N ALA A 766 27.54 9.43 24.04
CA ALA A 766 26.75 10.55 24.56
C ALA A 766 25.26 10.49 24.17
N THR A 767 24.91 9.88 23.02
CA THR A 767 23.53 9.82 22.52
C THR A 767 22.99 8.40 22.35
N GLY A 768 23.84 7.38 22.30
CA GLY A 768 23.48 6.01 21.94
C GLY A 768 23.15 5.80 20.45
N LEU A 769 23.37 6.82 19.61
CA LEU A 769 23.01 6.79 18.18
C LEU A 769 24.24 6.48 17.30
N LEU A 770 23.98 6.01 16.07
CA LEU A 770 25.01 5.71 15.08
C LEU A 770 25.69 7.01 14.61
N GLU A 771 27.02 6.97 14.48
CA GLU A 771 27.84 8.08 13.95
C GLU A 771 28.61 7.72 12.68
N LYS A 772 29.03 6.45 12.54
CA LYS A 772 29.85 5.95 11.42
C LYS A 772 29.52 4.52 11.03
N MET A 773 29.66 4.24 9.73
CA MET A 773 29.66 2.88 9.16
C MET A 773 30.95 2.64 8.40
N ARG A 774 31.58 1.49 8.61
CA ARG A 774 32.79 1.06 7.89
C ARG A 774 32.59 -0.29 7.24
N LEU A 775 32.78 -0.36 5.92
CA LEU A 775 32.75 -1.61 5.15
C LEU A 775 34.11 -2.30 5.29
N LYS A 776 34.10 -3.61 5.55
CA LYS A 776 35.32 -4.40 5.75
C LYS A 776 35.90 -5.01 4.47
N GLU A 777 35.19 -4.90 3.36
CA GLU A 777 35.63 -5.43 2.07
C GLU A 777 36.74 -4.58 1.42
N ASP A 778 36.67 -3.25 1.60
CA ASP A 778 37.63 -2.29 1.06
C ASP A 778 38.16 -1.28 2.09
N ASP A 779 37.76 -1.43 3.36
CA ASP A 779 38.09 -0.59 4.51
C ASP A 779 37.55 0.86 4.46
N SER A 780 36.58 1.14 3.58
CA SER A 780 35.91 2.45 3.49
C SER A 780 35.10 2.79 4.75
N GLU A 781 35.13 4.05 5.19
CA GLU A 781 34.47 4.53 6.42
C GLU A 781 33.71 5.84 6.17
N ASP A 782 32.38 5.77 6.29
CA ASP A 782 31.45 6.88 6.06
C ASP A 782 30.85 7.43 7.35
N LEU A 783 30.60 8.75 7.35
CA LEU A 783 29.89 9.45 8.42
C LEU A 783 28.37 9.27 8.22
N VAL A 784 27.79 8.34 8.98
CA VAL A 784 26.36 8.01 8.91
C VAL A 784 25.73 8.30 10.27
N LYS A 785 25.25 9.52 10.44
CA LYS A 785 24.64 10.00 11.68
C LYS A 785 23.14 9.72 11.72
N VAL A 786 22.66 9.22 12.84
CA VAL A 786 21.22 9.13 13.15
C VAL A 786 20.89 10.20 14.20
N GLU A 787 19.89 11.02 13.93
CA GLU A 787 19.41 12.11 14.78
C GLU A 787 17.87 12.12 14.80
N PHE A 788 17.26 12.72 15.83
CA PHE A 788 15.80 12.84 15.95
C PHE A 788 15.39 14.31 16.01
N VAL A 789 14.43 14.71 15.17
CA VAL A 789 13.92 16.09 15.05
C VAL A 789 12.41 16.15 15.30
N LEU A 790 11.89 17.35 15.58
CA LEU A 790 10.48 17.60 15.80
C LEU A 790 10.01 18.82 15.00
N TYR A 791 9.02 18.62 14.13
CA TYR A 791 8.30 19.71 13.47
C TYR A 791 7.12 20.16 14.32
N GLY A 792 6.92 21.48 14.43
CA GLY A 792 5.69 22.06 14.97
C GLY A 792 4.60 22.16 13.89
N THR A 793 3.59 23.00 14.14
CA THR A 793 2.59 23.38 13.14
C THR A 793 2.40 24.88 13.16
N THR A 794 2.17 25.47 11.98
CA THR A 794 2.04 26.92 11.81
C THR A 794 1.02 27.57 12.76
N SER A 795 1.30 28.81 13.15
CA SER A 795 0.40 29.68 13.92
C SER A 795 -0.72 30.30 13.08
N ASN A 796 -0.68 30.12 11.75
CA ASN A 796 -1.69 30.58 10.80
C ASN A 796 -3.10 29.99 11.08
N LYS A 797 -4.10 30.45 10.33
CA LYS A 797 -5.49 29.99 10.45
C LYS A 797 -5.63 28.51 10.08
N ASP A 798 -5.15 28.16 8.89
CA ASP A 798 -5.09 26.80 8.38
C ASP A 798 -3.81 26.11 8.92
N LYS A 799 -3.87 24.82 9.26
CA LYS A 799 -2.87 24.11 10.09
C LYS A 799 -2.70 22.65 9.69
N SER A 800 -1.65 21.99 10.20
CA SER A 800 -1.48 20.54 10.09
C SER A 800 -2.65 19.80 10.74
N GLY A 801 -3.16 18.78 10.08
CA GLY A 801 -4.20 17.87 10.60
C GLY A 801 -3.94 16.45 10.10
N ALA A 802 -4.97 15.62 9.94
CA ALA A 802 -4.81 14.24 9.49
C ALA A 802 -4.26 14.15 8.05
N TYR A 803 -4.68 15.05 7.16
CA TYR A 803 -4.28 15.10 5.76
C TYR A 803 -3.07 16.01 5.54
N LEU A 804 -3.14 17.24 6.06
CA LEU A 804 -2.15 18.29 5.77
C LEU A 804 -0.92 18.22 6.67
N PHE A 805 0.24 18.58 6.11
CA PHE A 805 1.44 18.96 6.84
C PHE A 805 1.77 20.42 6.54
N LEU A 806 1.72 21.26 7.58
CA LEU A 806 1.97 22.71 7.54
C LEU A 806 2.84 23.08 8.76
N PRO A 807 4.17 22.92 8.68
CA PRO A 807 5.09 23.20 9.79
C PRO A 807 5.18 24.69 10.13
N ASP A 808 5.70 25.03 11.31
CA ASP A 808 5.97 26.43 11.71
C ASP A 808 7.36 26.93 11.29
N LYS A 809 8.32 26.01 11.07
CA LYS A 809 9.74 26.30 10.79
C LYS A 809 10.37 25.19 9.95
N GLU A 810 11.48 25.53 9.29
CA GLU A 810 12.43 24.55 8.74
C GLU A 810 13.28 23.88 9.83
N ALA A 811 13.70 22.64 9.57
CA ALA A 811 14.91 22.08 10.18
C ALA A 811 16.15 22.57 9.40
N THR A 812 16.70 23.73 9.80
CA THR A 812 18.02 24.31 9.42
C THR A 812 19.11 23.26 9.16
N ILE A 813 20.04 23.31 8.18
CA ILE A 813 20.36 24.05 6.93
C ILE A 813 21.33 23.09 6.15
N LEU A 814 21.50 22.86 4.83
CA LEU A 814 20.94 23.11 3.46
C LEU A 814 21.67 22.07 2.53
N LEU A 815 21.37 21.64 1.27
CA LEU A 815 20.39 21.82 0.17
C LEU A 815 20.46 20.57 -0.77
N ASN A 816 19.40 20.21 -1.52
CA ASN A 816 19.36 19.54 -2.86
C ASN A 816 19.95 18.10 -3.09
N GLU A 817 19.63 17.25 -4.10
CA GLU A 817 18.54 17.09 -5.13
C GLU A 817 18.69 15.73 -5.90
N CYS A 818 17.61 15.04 -6.34
CA CYS A 818 17.56 13.91 -7.35
C CYS A 818 18.20 12.55 -6.92
N VAL A 819 18.41 11.41 -7.63
CA VAL A 819 18.03 10.74 -8.93
C VAL A 819 17.82 9.22 -8.62
N GLN A 820 16.75 8.47 -8.93
CA GLN A 820 15.42 8.78 -9.52
C GLN A 820 14.84 10.05 -8.92
N PRO A 821 14.38 11.01 -9.74
CA PRO A 821 14.66 12.39 -9.37
C PRO A 821 13.51 13.01 -8.58
N ARG A 822 13.44 12.66 -7.30
CA ARG A 822 12.80 13.50 -6.27
C ARG A 822 13.69 14.71 -6.03
N LYS A 823 13.65 15.61 -7.00
CA LYS A 823 14.35 16.89 -7.03
C LYS A 823 13.74 17.79 -5.97
N THR A 824 14.46 18.04 -4.88
CA THR A 824 14.02 18.94 -3.81
C THR A 824 13.94 20.37 -4.35
N MET A 825 12.73 20.82 -4.68
CA MET A 825 12.49 22.07 -5.37
C MET A 825 12.40 23.23 -4.38
N ALA A 826 13.44 24.06 -4.30
CA ALA A 826 13.46 25.26 -3.45
C ALA A 826 12.42 26.33 -3.84
N LYS A 827 11.74 26.18 -4.99
CA LYS A 827 10.56 26.97 -5.40
C LYS A 827 9.24 26.48 -4.77
N LEU A 828 9.23 25.31 -4.14
CA LEU A 828 8.10 24.72 -3.43
C LEU A 828 8.32 24.81 -1.90
N PRO A 829 7.26 24.89 -1.08
CA PRO A 829 7.39 24.88 0.37
C PRO A 829 7.86 23.51 0.88
N LEU A 830 8.39 23.47 2.10
CA LEU A 830 8.97 22.26 2.72
C LEU A 830 8.05 21.04 2.61
N GLN A 831 6.76 21.19 2.95
CA GLN A 831 5.78 20.11 2.93
C GLN A 831 5.51 19.49 1.53
N ALA A 832 5.84 20.19 0.44
CA ALA A 832 5.72 19.67 -0.92
C ALA A 832 6.82 18.66 -1.28
N ASN A 833 7.97 18.79 -0.62
CA ASN A 833 9.17 17.97 -0.84
C ASN A 833 9.16 16.68 0.01
N PHE A 834 8.07 16.42 0.73
CA PHE A 834 7.78 15.13 1.36
C PHE A 834 7.01 14.23 0.39
N TYR A 835 7.42 12.97 0.31
CA TYR A 835 6.88 11.93 -0.57
C TYR A 835 6.54 10.66 0.25
N PRO A 836 5.67 9.76 -0.27
CA PRO A 836 5.37 8.50 0.40
C PRO A 836 6.53 7.51 0.30
N MET A 837 6.94 6.96 1.44
CA MET A 837 7.92 5.88 1.58
C MET A 837 7.19 4.58 1.96
N THR A 838 6.71 3.84 0.96
CA THR A 838 5.94 2.60 1.15
C THR A 838 6.80 1.39 1.57
N SER A 839 8.06 1.37 1.14
CA SER A 839 8.89 0.17 1.08
C SER A 839 10.38 0.45 1.29
N MET A 840 10.96 1.39 0.54
CA MET A 840 12.34 1.86 0.72
C MET A 840 12.54 3.25 0.13
N VAL A 841 13.64 3.90 0.53
CA VAL A 841 14.20 5.12 -0.06
C VAL A 841 15.73 5.04 0.07
N TYR A 842 16.51 5.68 -0.79
CA TYR A 842 17.97 5.71 -0.64
C TYR A 842 18.60 7.01 -1.10
N LEU A 843 19.83 7.26 -0.64
CA LEU A 843 20.74 8.27 -1.19
C LEU A 843 21.77 7.59 -2.12
N GLN A 844 22.17 8.17 -3.26
CA GLN A 844 23.20 7.57 -4.15
C GLN A 844 24.08 8.59 -4.88
N ASP A 845 25.41 8.49 -4.73
CA ASP A 845 26.37 9.21 -5.59
C ASP A 845 27.04 8.27 -6.64
N SER A 846 28.15 8.72 -7.24
CA SER A 846 28.93 7.94 -8.22
C SER A 846 29.84 6.87 -7.58
N SER A 847 29.91 6.80 -6.25
CA SER A 847 30.77 5.90 -5.48
C SER A 847 29.99 4.90 -4.60
N GLY A 848 28.81 5.27 -4.11
CA GLY A 848 28.03 4.42 -3.22
C GLY A 848 26.57 4.85 -3.04
N ARG A 849 25.86 4.08 -2.21
CA ARG A 849 24.43 4.21 -1.93
C ARG A 849 24.12 3.91 -0.47
N LEU A 850 23.31 4.75 0.17
CA LEU A 850 22.80 4.55 1.52
C LEU A 850 21.27 4.33 1.48
N SER A 851 20.85 3.07 1.59
CA SER A 851 19.45 2.65 1.51
C SER A 851 18.80 2.49 2.89
N LEU A 852 17.63 3.12 3.08
CA LEU A 852 16.74 2.90 4.21
C LEU A 852 15.50 2.14 3.72
N LEU A 853 15.37 0.89 4.16
CA LEU A 853 14.23 0.01 3.86
C LEU A 853 13.27 0.04 5.06
N THR A 854 11.96 0.09 4.83
CA THR A 854 10.95 0.21 5.89
C THR A 854 10.02 -1.00 5.98
N ALA A 855 9.48 -1.24 7.18
CA ALA A 855 8.46 -2.26 7.45
C ALA A 855 7.03 -1.70 7.61
N GLN A 856 6.86 -0.40 7.33
CA GLN A 856 5.61 0.36 7.42
C GLN A 856 5.66 1.55 6.46
N SER A 857 4.53 1.97 5.89
CA SER A 857 4.51 3.21 5.10
C SER A 857 4.67 4.43 6.01
N LEU A 858 5.51 5.39 5.61
CA LEU A 858 5.74 6.67 6.29
C LEU A 858 5.95 7.79 5.25
N GLY A 859 6.01 9.06 5.68
CA GLY A 859 6.42 10.18 4.84
C GLY A 859 7.92 10.44 4.95
N ALA A 860 8.62 10.60 3.82
CA ALA A 860 10.06 10.84 3.77
C ALA A 860 10.45 12.03 2.87
N ALA A 861 11.61 12.63 3.13
CA ALA A 861 12.17 13.74 2.36
C ALA A 861 13.71 13.78 2.40
N SER A 862 14.31 14.51 1.45
CA SER A 862 15.71 14.92 1.49
C SER A 862 15.80 16.42 1.29
N LEU A 863 15.64 17.16 2.37
CA LEU A 863 15.66 18.62 2.33
C LEU A 863 17.09 19.17 2.07
N LYS A 864 18.10 18.29 2.14
CA LYS A 864 19.54 18.60 2.06
C LYS A 864 20.32 17.40 1.51
N SER A 865 21.38 17.64 0.76
CA SER A 865 22.37 16.63 0.42
C SER A 865 22.95 15.96 1.68
N GLY A 866 23.15 14.64 1.61
CA GLY A 866 23.59 13.84 2.75
C GLY A 866 22.49 13.55 3.77
N GLN A 867 21.29 14.10 3.61
CA GLN A 867 20.21 13.97 4.59
C GLN A 867 19.00 13.22 4.03
N LEU A 868 18.54 12.24 4.81
CA LEU A 868 17.25 11.59 4.68
C LEU A 868 16.46 11.82 5.98
N GLU A 869 15.29 12.41 5.88
CA GLU A 869 14.31 12.54 6.97
C GLU A 869 13.12 11.59 6.73
N VAL A 870 12.64 10.94 7.80
CA VAL A 870 11.40 10.15 7.79
C VAL A 870 10.58 10.54 9.02
N ILE A 871 9.30 10.88 8.84
CA ILE A 871 8.41 11.21 9.95
C ILE A 871 7.97 9.90 10.63
N MET A 872 8.18 9.81 11.95
CA MET A 872 7.97 8.56 12.70
C MET A 872 6.55 8.39 13.27
N ASP A 873 5.97 9.49 13.75
CA ASP A 873 4.57 9.64 14.19
C ASP A 873 4.22 11.15 14.23
N ARG A 874 2.94 11.51 14.34
CA ARG A 874 2.47 12.90 14.41
C ARG A 874 1.23 13.04 15.29
N ARG A 875 1.20 14.07 16.14
CA ARG A 875 0.13 14.33 17.13
C ARG A 875 -0.34 15.78 17.05
N LEU A 876 -1.64 15.98 16.82
CA LEU A 876 -2.20 17.26 16.37
C LEU A 876 -3.54 17.53 17.06
N ASN A 877 -3.66 18.68 17.75
CA ASN A 877 -4.85 19.02 18.56
C ASN A 877 -6.03 19.58 17.74
N GLN A 878 -5.88 19.70 16.42
CA GLN A 878 -6.80 20.43 15.55
C GLN A 878 -7.06 19.70 14.23
N ASP A 879 -8.24 19.97 13.67
CA ASP A 879 -8.63 19.61 12.31
C ASP A 879 -7.96 20.53 11.27
N ASP A 880 -7.74 20.03 10.05
CA ASP A 880 -7.19 20.78 8.91
C ASP A 880 -8.25 21.27 7.90
N ASN A 881 -9.53 21.13 8.23
CA ASN A 881 -10.68 21.56 7.45
C ASN A 881 -10.87 20.77 6.13
N ARG A 882 -10.58 19.47 6.12
CA ARG A 882 -10.92 18.53 5.03
C ARG A 882 -12.07 17.57 5.35
N GLY A 883 -12.98 17.97 6.24
CA GLY A 883 -14.26 17.28 6.48
C GLY A 883 -14.24 16.28 7.64
N LEU A 884 -13.07 15.75 8.00
CA LEU A 884 -12.89 14.87 9.16
C LEU A 884 -13.47 15.49 10.45
N GLY A 885 -13.17 16.76 10.73
CA GLY A 885 -13.68 17.48 11.90
C GLY A 885 -13.01 17.08 13.21
N GLN A 886 -11.80 16.53 13.18
CA GLN A 886 -10.99 16.24 14.37
C GLN A 886 -9.48 16.25 14.09
N GLY A 887 -8.68 16.44 15.14
CA GLY A 887 -7.23 16.23 15.10
C GLY A 887 -6.83 14.76 15.32
N VAL A 888 -5.52 14.51 15.29
CA VAL A 888 -4.89 13.19 15.52
C VAL A 888 -4.34 13.14 16.94
N LEU A 889 -5.06 12.49 17.85
CA LEU A 889 -4.73 12.40 19.29
C LEU A 889 -4.78 10.95 19.84
N ASP A 890 -5.00 9.99 18.96
CA ASP A 890 -5.20 8.56 19.19
C ASP A 890 -3.91 7.72 19.13
N ASN A 891 -2.74 8.38 19.05
CA ASN A 891 -1.40 7.78 18.91
C ASN A 891 -1.18 6.55 19.81
N LYS A 892 -0.59 5.50 19.22
CA LYS A 892 -0.24 4.23 19.88
C LYS A 892 1.27 4.01 19.84
N ILE A 893 1.81 3.23 20.78
CA ILE A 893 3.24 2.87 20.81
C ILE A 893 3.54 2.04 19.55
N THR A 894 4.25 2.64 18.60
CA THR A 894 4.49 2.07 17.28
C THR A 894 5.93 1.58 17.17
N ALA A 895 6.09 0.27 16.99
CA ALA A 895 7.40 -0.36 16.74
C ALA A 895 7.82 -0.22 15.26
N ASN A 896 8.14 1.01 14.85
CA ASN A 896 8.69 1.29 13.52
C ASN A 896 9.98 0.49 13.32
N SER A 897 10.07 -0.26 12.21
CA SER A 897 11.20 -1.12 11.90
C SER A 897 11.79 -0.78 10.54
N PHE A 898 13.13 -0.84 10.44
CA PHE A 898 13.89 -0.46 9.26
C PHE A 898 15.10 -1.37 9.05
N ARG A 899 15.68 -1.33 7.85
CA ARG A 899 17.07 -1.71 7.57
C ARG A 899 17.80 -0.52 6.99
N LEU A 900 18.95 -0.18 7.55
CA LEU A 900 19.91 0.74 6.94
C LEU A 900 21.00 -0.11 6.28
N LEU A 901 21.30 0.17 5.01
CA LEU A 901 22.20 -0.60 4.17
C LEU A 901 23.10 0.37 3.39
N LEU A 902 24.41 0.21 3.51
CA LEU A 902 25.41 0.99 2.79
C LEU A 902 26.06 0.07 1.73
N GLU A 903 26.02 0.48 0.47
CA GLU A 903 26.41 -0.32 -0.69
C GLU A 903 27.39 0.46 -1.58
N LYS A 904 28.45 -0.19 -2.06
CA LYS A 904 29.42 0.44 -2.97
C LYS A 904 29.01 0.23 -4.44
N ARG A 905 29.13 1.27 -5.25
CA ARG A 905 28.85 1.25 -6.69
C ARG A 905 30.15 1.07 -7.48
N SER A 906 30.13 0.17 -8.45
CA SER A 906 31.17 0.05 -9.48
C SER A 906 31.01 1.22 -10.45
N SER A 907 32.11 1.80 -10.93
CA SER A 907 32.16 3.03 -11.75
C SER A 907 30.95 3.21 -12.68
N ALA A 908 30.12 4.22 -12.39
CA ALA A 908 28.94 4.55 -13.18
C ALA A 908 29.31 4.88 -14.64
N ASP A 909 28.43 4.49 -15.56
CA ASP A 909 28.50 4.96 -16.96
C ASP A 909 28.04 6.43 -16.99
N GLU A 910 28.74 7.33 -17.69
CA GLU A 910 28.42 8.77 -17.70
C GLU A 910 27.00 9.08 -18.24
N ASN A 911 26.38 8.13 -18.94
CA ASN A 911 25.00 8.23 -19.42
C ASN A 911 23.95 8.02 -18.29
N GLU A 912 24.29 7.33 -17.20
CA GLU A 912 23.35 6.94 -16.14
C GLU A 912 22.85 8.14 -15.30
N GLU A 913 23.61 9.24 -15.23
CA GLU A 913 23.24 10.43 -14.44
C GLU A 913 22.01 11.20 -14.99
N THR A 914 21.58 10.89 -16.22
CA THR A 914 20.49 11.60 -16.92
C THR A 914 19.17 10.82 -17.01
N ALA A 915 19.12 9.61 -16.46
CA ALA A 915 17.93 8.77 -16.49
C ALA A 915 16.84 9.30 -15.54
N PRO A 916 15.54 9.35 -15.95
CA PRO A 916 14.44 9.78 -15.06
C PRO A 916 14.07 8.75 -13.96
N TYR A 917 15.02 7.90 -13.54
CA TYR A 917 14.75 6.63 -12.85
C TYR A 917 15.97 5.98 -12.18
N SER A 918 15.76 4.84 -11.50
CA SER A 918 16.80 3.98 -10.92
C SER A 918 16.24 2.61 -10.44
N TYR A 919 17.08 1.65 -10.02
CA TYR A 919 16.62 0.42 -9.34
C TYR A 919 17.39 0.14 -8.04
N PRO A 920 16.84 -0.67 -7.10
CA PRO A 920 17.61 -1.22 -5.97
C PRO A 920 18.70 -2.18 -6.46
N SER A 921 19.71 -2.44 -5.64
CA SER A 921 20.52 -3.64 -5.81
C SER A 921 19.70 -4.90 -5.48
N ILE A 922 20.21 -6.08 -5.84
CA ILE A 922 19.60 -7.35 -5.39
C ILE A 922 19.63 -7.45 -3.85
N LEU A 923 20.70 -6.98 -3.20
CA LEU A 923 20.83 -7.00 -1.74
C LEU A 923 19.78 -6.10 -1.06
N SER A 924 19.48 -4.92 -1.62
CA SER A 924 18.39 -4.05 -1.16
C SER A 924 17.03 -4.75 -1.30
N HIS A 925 16.72 -5.37 -2.44
CA HIS A 925 15.47 -6.16 -2.63
C HIS A 925 15.33 -7.29 -1.61
N MET A 926 16.37 -8.11 -1.45
CA MET A 926 16.38 -9.24 -0.52
C MET A 926 16.28 -8.79 0.95
N SER A 927 16.95 -7.70 1.31
CA SER A 927 16.89 -7.11 2.66
C SER A 927 15.50 -6.55 2.98
N TYR A 928 14.82 -5.94 2.00
CA TYR A 928 13.43 -5.47 2.13
C TYR A 928 12.46 -6.64 2.30
N MET A 929 12.62 -7.69 1.48
CA MET A 929 11.81 -8.91 1.57
C MET A 929 11.98 -9.61 2.93
N TYR A 930 13.20 -9.72 3.45
CA TYR A 930 13.44 -10.31 4.77
C TYR A 930 13.01 -9.42 5.94
N LEU A 931 12.91 -8.10 5.75
CA LEU A 931 12.33 -7.17 6.74
C LEU A 931 10.81 -7.33 6.85
N ASN A 932 10.12 -7.48 5.72
CA ASN A 932 8.66 -7.56 5.69
C ASN A 932 8.10 -8.98 5.80
N HIS A 933 8.85 -10.01 5.38
CA HIS A 933 8.49 -11.42 5.51
C HIS A 933 9.47 -12.15 6.46
N PRO A 934 9.37 -11.97 7.79
CA PRO A 934 10.22 -12.66 8.77
C PRO A 934 9.97 -14.18 8.81
N LEU A 935 10.78 -14.92 9.56
CA LEU A 935 10.49 -16.32 9.89
C LEU A 935 9.35 -16.39 10.91
N ILE A 936 8.36 -17.26 10.67
CA ILE A 936 7.20 -17.45 11.55
C ILE A 936 7.46 -18.70 12.41
N SER A 937 7.48 -18.54 13.73
CA SER A 937 7.85 -19.61 14.66
C SER A 937 6.64 -20.10 15.47
N MET A 938 6.53 -21.42 15.64
CA MET A 938 5.40 -22.10 16.27
C MET A 938 5.89 -23.15 17.26
N ALA A 939 5.39 -23.13 18.48
CA ALA A 939 5.64 -24.14 19.49
C ALA A 939 4.71 -25.34 19.30
N VAL A 940 5.22 -26.56 19.52
CA VAL A 940 4.36 -27.73 19.78
C VAL A 940 3.77 -27.62 21.19
N ASN A 941 2.48 -27.92 21.30
CA ASN A 941 1.71 -27.87 22.54
C ASN A 941 2.15 -29.00 23.50
N GLN A 942 2.39 -28.67 24.77
CA GLN A 942 2.95 -29.58 25.79
C GLN A 942 2.14 -30.87 26.02
N ARG A 943 0.86 -30.89 25.63
CA ARG A 943 -0.04 -32.03 25.83
C ARG A 943 0.01 -33.09 24.72
N SER A 944 0.82 -32.90 23.67
CA SER A 944 0.96 -33.91 22.60
C SER A 944 2.09 -34.91 22.92
N ASP A 945 1.75 -36.18 23.09
CA ASP A 945 2.72 -37.24 23.37
C ASP A 945 3.64 -37.53 22.17
N ASN A 946 4.91 -37.12 22.28
CA ASN A 946 6.03 -37.44 21.38
C ASN A 946 5.69 -37.53 19.86
N PRO A 947 5.18 -36.46 19.24
CA PRO A 947 4.85 -36.45 17.81
C PRO A 947 6.10 -36.64 16.93
N SER A 948 6.02 -37.55 15.95
CA SER A 948 7.08 -37.73 14.97
C SER A 948 6.97 -36.66 13.88
N LEU A 949 7.74 -35.57 14.04
CA LEU A 949 7.78 -34.46 13.09
C LEU A 949 8.98 -34.55 12.15
N THR A 950 8.77 -34.18 10.89
CA THR A 950 9.77 -34.07 9.84
C THR A 950 9.75 -32.68 9.22
N PRO A 951 10.92 -32.10 8.86
CA PRO A 951 10.97 -30.87 8.06
C PRO A 951 10.26 -31.04 6.71
N TYR A 952 9.69 -29.96 6.20
CA TYR A 952 9.05 -29.90 4.88
C TYR A 952 9.78 -28.90 3.98
N SER A 953 10.15 -29.32 2.76
CA SER A 953 10.77 -28.46 1.75
C SER A 953 10.03 -28.64 0.42
N PRO A 954 9.09 -27.75 0.07
CA PRO A 954 8.32 -27.85 -1.19
C PRO A 954 9.18 -27.58 -2.42
N LEU A 955 10.29 -26.87 -2.24
CA LEU A 955 11.22 -26.46 -3.29
C LEU A 955 12.58 -27.14 -3.13
N SER A 956 13.21 -27.47 -4.27
CA SER A 956 14.51 -28.14 -4.37
C SER A 956 15.68 -27.14 -4.33
N ALA A 957 15.43 -25.90 -4.74
CA ALA A 957 16.36 -24.78 -4.73
C ALA A 957 15.61 -23.45 -4.49
N SER A 958 16.34 -22.39 -4.17
CA SER A 958 15.82 -21.02 -4.15
C SER A 958 15.28 -20.60 -5.52
N PHE A 959 14.32 -19.68 -5.55
CA PHE A 959 13.98 -18.95 -6.77
C PHE A 959 15.17 -18.07 -7.23
N PRO A 960 15.22 -17.67 -8.51
CA PRO A 960 16.19 -16.69 -8.99
C PRO A 960 16.12 -15.39 -8.18
N CYS A 961 17.25 -14.72 -7.92
CA CYS A 961 17.25 -13.52 -7.07
C CYS A 961 16.42 -12.36 -7.65
N ASP A 962 16.26 -12.30 -8.97
CA ASP A 962 15.44 -11.31 -9.68
C ASP A 962 13.96 -11.70 -9.79
N MET A 963 13.55 -12.85 -9.25
CA MET A 963 12.18 -13.38 -9.36
C MET A 963 11.50 -13.50 -7.99
N HIS A 964 10.44 -12.72 -7.79
CA HIS A 964 9.65 -12.70 -6.56
C HIS A 964 8.29 -13.37 -6.75
N LEU A 965 7.92 -14.25 -5.81
CA LEU A 965 6.60 -14.83 -5.68
C LEU A 965 5.68 -13.82 -4.99
N VAL A 966 4.86 -13.09 -5.74
CA VAL A 966 3.94 -12.11 -5.14
C VAL A 966 2.90 -12.83 -4.29
N ASN A 967 2.24 -13.86 -4.84
CA ASN A 967 1.31 -14.71 -4.10
C ASN A 967 1.15 -16.10 -4.77
N LEU A 968 0.80 -17.11 -3.98
CA LEU A 968 0.26 -18.40 -4.44
C LEU A 968 -1.03 -18.64 -3.66
N ARG A 969 -2.17 -18.17 -4.18
CA ARG A 969 -3.47 -18.17 -3.47
C ARG A 969 -4.48 -19.11 -4.10
N ALA A 970 -5.16 -19.91 -3.29
CA ALA A 970 -6.19 -20.83 -3.77
C ALA A 970 -7.39 -20.06 -4.37
N ILE A 971 -7.80 -20.43 -5.58
CA ILE A 971 -8.96 -19.87 -6.28
C ILE A 971 -10.23 -20.54 -5.72
N GLN A 972 -11.34 -19.80 -5.61
CA GLN A 972 -12.59 -20.34 -5.07
C GLN A 972 -13.22 -21.37 -6.02
N SER A 973 -13.85 -22.43 -5.48
CA SER A 973 -14.66 -23.34 -6.30
C SER A 973 -15.92 -22.64 -6.83
N LYS A 974 -16.30 -23.02 -8.06
CA LYS A 974 -17.57 -22.63 -8.68
C LYS A 974 -18.76 -23.43 -8.14
N GLU A 975 -18.50 -24.48 -7.38
CA GLU A 975 -19.52 -25.34 -6.76
C GLU A 975 -20.25 -24.63 -5.61
N GLU A 976 -21.43 -25.15 -5.26
CA GLU A 976 -22.21 -24.68 -4.12
C GLU A 976 -21.49 -24.99 -2.79
N GLY A 977 -21.63 -24.12 -1.80
CA GLY A 977 -20.97 -24.23 -0.49
C GLY A 977 -19.65 -23.43 -0.34
N GLY A 978 -19.00 -23.04 -1.44
CA GLY A 978 -17.99 -21.96 -1.42
C GLY A 978 -16.62 -22.29 -0.81
N GLY A 979 -16.08 -23.48 -1.09
CA GLY A 979 -14.72 -23.89 -0.69
C GLY A 979 -13.60 -23.48 -1.67
N PRO A 980 -12.36 -23.97 -1.47
CA PRO A 980 -11.27 -23.87 -2.45
C PRO A 980 -11.57 -24.73 -3.70
N SER A 981 -10.97 -24.38 -4.83
CA SER A 981 -10.86 -25.26 -6.01
C SER A 981 -9.52 -26.02 -6.04
N GLU A 982 -9.33 -26.92 -7.01
CA GLU A 982 -8.00 -27.52 -7.28
C GLU A 982 -6.98 -26.51 -7.87
N GLN A 983 -7.40 -25.31 -8.26
CA GLN A 983 -6.52 -24.31 -8.89
C GLN A 983 -6.08 -23.23 -7.90
N ALA A 984 -4.82 -22.82 -8.01
CA ALA A 984 -4.26 -21.65 -7.36
C ALA A 984 -3.88 -20.58 -8.40
N ALA A 985 -3.91 -19.31 -8.00
CA ALA A 985 -3.32 -18.21 -8.73
C ALA A 985 -1.85 -18.09 -8.32
N LEU A 986 -0.95 -18.34 -9.26
CA LEU A 986 0.49 -18.09 -9.14
C LEU A 986 0.77 -16.69 -9.70
N ILE A 987 1.15 -15.75 -8.84
CA ILE A 987 1.47 -14.36 -9.22
C ILE A 987 2.98 -14.15 -9.04
N LEU A 988 3.68 -13.80 -10.12
CA LEU A 988 5.13 -13.60 -10.15
C LEU A 988 5.46 -12.17 -10.60
N HIS A 989 6.45 -11.57 -9.96
CA HIS A 989 7.02 -10.26 -10.33
C HIS A 989 8.52 -10.44 -10.53
N ARG A 990 9.02 -10.18 -11.75
CA ARG A 990 10.47 -10.09 -11.99
C ARG A 990 10.99 -8.70 -11.63
N LYS A 991 11.73 -8.58 -10.53
CA LYS A 991 12.27 -7.31 -10.04
C LYS A 991 13.34 -6.77 -11.00
N GLY A 992 13.20 -5.50 -11.36
CA GLY A 992 14.31 -4.72 -11.90
C GLY A 992 15.35 -4.43 -10.82
N PHE A 993 16.63 -4.58 -11.15
CA PHE A 993 17.74 -4.34 -10.23
C PHE A 993 18.90 -3.62 -10.94
N ASP A 994 19.71 -2.92 -10.15
CA ASP A 994 20.85 -2.13 -10.60
C ASP A 994 22.13 -2.99 -10.64
N CYS A 995 22.78 -3.05 -11.79
CA CYS A 995 23.98 -3.85 -12.04
C CYS A 995 25.30 -3.13 -11.74
N GLY A 996 25.29 -1.85 -11.36
CA GLY A 996 26.47 -1.17 -10.81
C GLY A 996 26.91 -1.75 -9.46
N PHE A 997 26.01 -2.43 -8.75
CA PHE A 997 26.26 -3.01 -7.43
C PHE A 997 26.77 -4.46 -7.53
N SER A 998 27.90 -4.72 -6.88
CA SER A 998 28.49 -6.05 -6.83
C SER A 998 27.61 -7.03 -6.05
N ASN A 999 27.19 -8.12 -6.69
CA ASN A 999 26.52 -9.24 -6.01
C ASN A 999 27.49 -10.18 -5.27
N ARG A 1000 28.81 -10.00 -5.44
CA ARG A 1000 29.84 -10.80 -4.74
C ARG A 1000 29.84 -10.47 -3.25
N ASN A 1001 30.21 -11.44 -2.40
CA ASN A 1001 30.35 -11.30 -0.95
C ASN A 1001 29.10 -10.86 -0.15
N THR A 1002 27.95 -10.66 -0.82
CA THR A 1002 26.65 -10.27 -0.24
C THR A 1002 26.00 -11.29 0.70
N GLY A 1003 26.48 -12.54 0.71
CA GLY A 1003 25.89 -13.64 1.49
C GLY A 1003 24.58 -14.20 0.93
N LEU A 1004 24.17 -13.80 -0.28
CA LEU A 1004 22.97 -14.32 -0.94
C LEU A 1004 23.16 -15.77 -1.41
N LEU A 1005 22.07 -16.55 -1.42
CA LEU A 1005 22.04 -17.99 -1.72
C LEU A 1005 21.19 -18.31 -2.97
N CYS A 1006 21.30 -17.45 -3.99
CA CYS A 1006 20.59 -17.53 -5.26
C CYS A 1006 21.46 -16.98 -6.40
N THR A 1007 21.06 -17.24 -7.63
CA THR A 1007 21.61 -16.63 -8.86
C THR A 1007 20.48 -15.96 -9.64
N THR A 1008 20.78 -15.18 -10.68
CA THR A 1008 19.76 -14.69 -11.63
C THR A 1008 19.67 -15.62 -12.83
N THR A 1009 18.48 -15.80 -13.40
CA THR A 1009 18.24 -16.72 -14.53
C THR A 1009 17.76 -15.97 -15.79
N ARG A 1010 18.07 -14.67 -15.87
CA ARG A 1010 17.54 -13.74 -16.88
C ARG A 1010 15.99 -13.75 -16.97
N GLY A 1011 15.31 -14.05 -15.85
CA GLY A 1011 13.85 -14.07 -15.75
C GLY A 1011 13.16 -15.40 -16.06
N LYS A 1012 13.91 -16.49 -16.24
CA LYS A 1012 13.38 -17.83 -16.54
C LYS A 1012 13.19 -18.70 -15.29
N ILE A 1013 12.07 -19.40 -15.18
CA ILE A 1013 11.79 -20.40 -14.13
C ILE A 1013 11.21 -21.67 -14.75
N HIS A 1014 11.81 -22.83 -14.44
CA HIS A 1014 11.21 -24.14 -14.69
C HIS A 1014 10.48 -24.63 -13.44
N LEU A 1015 9.16 -24.41 -13.35
CA LEU A 1015 8.42 -24.64 -12.11
C LEU A 1015 8.43 -26.12 -11.66
N GLU A 1016 8.26 -27.07 -12.59
CA GLU A 1016 8.28 -28.51 -12.26
C GLU A 1016 9.65 -28.98 -11.75
N LYS A 1017 10.76 -28.41 -12.25
CA LYS A 1017 12.12 -28.75 -11.80
C LYS A 1017 12.45 -28.20 -10.40
N LEU A 1018 11.72 -27.16 -9.97
CA LEU A 1018 11.87 -26.57 -8.64
C LEU A 1018 11.02 -27.27 -7.57
N LEU A 1019 9.93 -27.96 -7.93
CA LEU A 1019 9.10 -28.68 -6.97
C LEU A 1019 9.74 -30.04 -6.60
N THR A 1020 9.78 -30.36 -5.30
CA THR A 1020 10.32 -31.64 -4.79
C THR A 1020 9.30 -32.77 -4.80
N ASP A 1021 8.10 -32.44 -4.32
CA ASP A 1021 7.09 -33.41 -3.89
C ASP A 1021 5.75 -33.27 -4.63
N LEU A 1022 5.61 -32.28 -5.52
CA LEU A 1022 4.37 -31.95 -6.22
C LEU A 1022 4.63 -31.85 -7.73
N LYS A 1023 3.68 -32.30 -8.54
CA LYS A 1023 3.70 -32.19 -10.00
C LYS A 1023 2.84 -31.04 -10.48
N VAL A 1024 3.20 -30.45 -11.62
CA VAL A 1024 2.37 -29.45 -12.31
C VAL A 1024 1.41 -30.19 -13.26
N LYS A 1025 0.11 -30.20 -12.95
CA LYS A 1025 -0.95 -30.75 -13.83
C LYS A 1025 -1.22 -29.82 -15.00
N SER A 1026 -1.34 -28.52 -14.72
CA SER A 1026 -1.61 -27.49 -15.72
C SER A 1026 -1.15 -26.12 -15.23
N ILE A 1027 -0.79 -25.26 -16.17
CA ILE A 1027 -0.46 -23.86 -15.96
C ILE A 1027 -1.00 -23.06 -17.15
N THR A 1028 -1.72 -21.97 -16.89
CA THR A 1028 -2.42 -21.19 -17.92
C THR A 1028 -2.23 -19.69 -17.67
N PRO A 1029 -1.61 -18.93 -18.60
CA PRO A 1029 -1.44 -17.49 -18.47
C PRO A 1029 -2.79 -16.76 -18.41
N VAL A 1030 -2.92 -15.83 -17.47
CA VAL A 1030 -4.13 -15.02 -17.27
C VAL A 1030 -3.77 -13.58 -16.88
N SER A 1031 -4.71 -12.66 -17.10
CA SER A 1031 -4.65 -11.29 -16.56
C SER A 1031 -4.46 -11.31 -15.05
N LEU A 1032 -3.87 -10.26 -14.48
CA LEU A 1032 -3.59 -10.09 -13.06
C LEU A 1032 -4.80 -10.40 -12.14
N SER A 1033 -6.02 -10.04 -12.58
CA SER A 1033 -7.28 -10.22 -11.85
C SER A 1033 -7.97 -11.58 -12.10
N LEU A 1034 -7.30 -12.51 -12.79
CA LEU A 1034 -7.79 -13.81 -13.28
C LEU A 1034 -8.94 -13.75 -14.32
N MET A 1035 -9.40 -12.55 -14.69
CA MET A 1035 -10.54 -12.29 -15.59
C MET A 1035 -10.36 -12.81 -17.02
N HIS A 1036 -9.19 -12.66 -17.60
CA HIS A 1036 -8.93 -12.96 -19.01
C HIS A 1036 -7.90 -14.08 -19.11
N THR A 1037 -8.21 -15.11 -19.91
CA THR A 1037 -7.24 -16.13 -20.30
C THR A 1037 -6.48 -15.66 -21.53
N HIS A 1038 -5.16 -15.76 -21.50
CA HIS A 1038 -4.31 -15.47 -22.66
C HIS A 1038 -3.90 -16.76 -23.34
N ASN A 1039 -4.20 -16.89 -24.64
CA ASN A 1039 -3.66 -17.97 -25.46
C ASN A 1039 -2.14 -17.78 -25.57
N SER A 1040 -1.38 -18.88 -25.49
CA SER A 1040 0.07 -18.86 -25.62
C SER A 1040 0.57 -20.18 -26.19
N ASP A 1041 1.41 -20.11 -27.22
CA ASP A 1041 2.08 -21.25 -27.84
C ASP A 1041 3.42 -21.60 -27.17
N ALA A 1042 3.73 -20.98 -26.02
CA ALA A 1042 4.95 -21.20 -25.27
C ALA A 1042 4.93 -22.55 -24.51
N ASP A 1043 6.11 -23.10 -24.24
CA ASP A 1043 6.25 -24.28 -23.36
C ASP A 1043 5.68 -23.96 -21.97
N PRO A 1044 4.62 -24.66 -21.51
CA PRO A 1044 4.05 -24.43 -20.18
C PRO A 1044 5.07 -24.68 -19.05
N GLN A 1045 6.15 -25.43 -19.29
CA GLN A 1045 7.16 -25.74 -18.28
C GLN A 1045 8.24 -24.67 -18.11
N GLU A 1046 8.33 -23.65 -18.96
CA GLU A 1046 9.26 -22.52 -18.79
C GLU A 1046 8.51 -21.18 -18.70
N ILE A 1047 8.40 -20.67 -17.48
CA ILE A 1047 7.93 -19.32 -17.21
C ILE A 1047 9.07 -18.35 -17.57
N SER A 1048 8.79 -17.31 -18.36
CA SER A 1048 9.73 -16.25 -18.71
C SER A 1048 9.08 -14.87 -18.59
N LEU A 1049 9.74 -13.95 -17.87
CA LEU A 1049 9.29 -12.58 -17.60
C LEU A 1049 10.35 -11.53 -18.03
N LYS A 1050 9.91 -10.40 -18.56
CA LYS A 1050 10.71 -9.17 -18.72
C LYS A 1050 10.99 -8.52 -17.34
N PRO A 1051 12.05 -7.70 -17.18
CA PRO A 1051 12.23 -6.90 -15.97
C PRO A 1051 11.00 -6.02 -15.69
N MET A 1052 10.65 -5.85 -14.42
CA MET A 1052 9.43 -5.18 -13.92
C MET A 1052 8.09 -5.77 -14.38
N GLU A 1053 8.09 -6.91 -15.06
CA GLU A 1053 6.85 -7.57 -15.45
C GLU A 1053 6.21 -8.29 -14.25
N ILE A 1054 4.89 -8.12 -14.09
CA ILE A 1054 4.06 -8.93 -13.20
C ILE A 1054 3.17 -9.82 -14.07
N ARG A 1055 3.26 -11.14 -13.90
CA ARG A 1055 2.42 -12.12 -14.59
C ARG A 1055 1.65 -13.01 -13.62
N THR A 1056 0.45 -13.40 -14.02
CA THR A 1056 -0.40 -14.31 -13.26
C THR A 1056 -0.73 -15.55 -14.08
N TYR A 1057 -0.78 -16.69 -13.40
CA TYR A 1057 -1.10 -17.99 -13.99
C TYR A 1057 -2.13 -18.71 -13.13
N ARG A 1058 -3.13 -19.35 -13.76
CA ARG A 1058 -3.91 -20.41 -13.10
C ARG A 1058 -3.03 -21.66 -13.09
N LEU A 1059 -2.74 -22.19 -11.91
CA LEU A 1059 -1.86 -23.33 -11.67
C LEU A 1059 -2.64 -24.46 -10.99
N GLN A 1060 -2.45 -25.71 -11.43
CA GLN A 1060 -3.00 -26.89 -10.79
C GLN A 1060 -1.85 -27.84 -10.41
N LEU A 1061 -1.84 -28.29 -9.16
CA LEU A 1061 -0.80 -29.17 -8.59
C LEU A 1061 -1.38 -30.52 -8.14
N SER A 1062 -0.52 -31.53 -7.95
CA SER A 1062 -0.86 -32.84 -7.35
C SER A 1062 0.36 -33.65 -6.94
#